data_AF-A0AAX3XGR3-F1
#
_entry.id   AF-A0AAX3XGR3-F1
#
_cell.length_a   1.000
_cell.length_b   1.000
_cell.length_c   1.000
_cell.angle_alpha   90.00
_cell.angle_beta   90.00
_cell.angle_gamma   90.00
#
_symmetry.space_group_name_H-M   'P 1'
#
loop_
_entity.id
_entity.type
_entity.pdbx_description
1 polymer ?
#
loop_
_entity_poly.entity_id
_entity_poly.type
_entity_poly.pdbx_seq_one_letter_code
_entity_poly.pdbx_strand_id
1 'polypeptide(L)'
;MNDIAEQAKTISELTGNSKLANQIQKGQQIVHLAQNVMNKAETVAAKLNSGDILGSVSELLNSSSPTGLQFTLEALSLPATTFSVISFELREGYSEPYCLTVHLSSSLDAIDASQVLDQKVKFTLWQSGKVERVISGIVSSFTQGESGVEQTHYFLEIRPALWRTGLRRNARIFQQKNLQQILTALLNEHDIPHYAFAFTDSHPAREFCVQWQETDFDFIQRLTAEEGIFYYFEEKEGIETLVFSDNAETLSSPLAYPYNPNKTAQGQEQTVGQFLKRTQVRHSRAVLKDYTFKKPDWVAQFEQSATEGEGQRQGYEHYDYPGRFKGSEQGKAFTRYRLESLRRDAHLGEGESNIPGLSPGRLLTLSQHPNPEFNTTWQVIGVVSRGEQPQSVEGEAGEKGTYFTNHFQVIPRYQTWRPLQRTKPKVDGPQIAQVVGPKGEEIFTDNVGRVRVQFFWDREGKYDDHSSCWIRVSQAWAGQGWGVLAIPRVGQEVLVDFLDGDPDQPIITGRTYHTRNVPPGALPQSKTQMALRSKTYKGEGYNELLFEDAPGQEQLNLHAQRDMNTVVLNDCNTIVSNRHQEIIKKNQTITVQGDRNKTIHENEMTSVLGNSDTFVEKSTTKQVKKDLVISSQNGSITFSVGNSLISLDNEGTLCIQSDEVKIDGGKVFFNQHTVVPFTTNAIQDSALISSEDSTISNTNSEEMEDAILAAYLSNEVYKKGLSETFKQKYPDVKIVSDKELLEMNIDPTLLIEPDSDFQANIYKKGDNYFLVYRGTESLKDIKTDLDGSVGEMNLQFERATDLAKELRKNLPEGNSMVIAGHSLGGELASIGALATGVPTYTYNSAGLHPKIIQELELDPINEKQITAFYTNKDALSLLQDNRVDAAKAVLASSVVMPKVYIGVELASNVGFDHSITNIALGVLRGDNLPQAIGNRVKLNTDTGHTISALKEIEWEIRKYYEK
;
A
#
# COMPACT_ATOMS: atom_id res chain seq x y z
N MET A 1 -24.10 -12.72 -102.22
CA MET A 1 -23.36 -13.99 -101.95
C MET A 1 -24.10 -15.21 -102.45
N ASN A 2 -25.41 -15.34 -102.23
CA ASN A 2 -26.18 -16.52 -102.71
C ASN A 2 -26.01 -16.76 -104.21
N ASP A 3 -26.08 -15.72 -105.04
CA ASP A 3 -25.86 -15.79 -106.50
C ASP A 3 -24.47 -16.34 -106.87
N ILE A 4 -23.44 -16.05 -106.06
CA ILE A 4 -22.07 -16.56 -106.26
C ILE A 4 -22.01 -18.06 -105.91
N ALA A 5 -22.72 -18.49 -104.87
CA ALA A 5 -22.81 -19.89 -104.50
C ALA A 5 -23.59 -20.73 -105.53
N GLU A 6 -24.62 -20.14 -106.15
CA GLU A 6 -25.42 -20.79 -107.21
C GLU A 6 -24.64 -20.93 -108.52
N GLN A 7 -23.92 -19.89 -108.94
CA GLN A 7 -22.98 -19.97 -110.08
C GLN A 7 -21.85 -20.97 -109.82
N ALA A 8 -21.27 -20.99 -108.62
CA ALA A 8 -20.21 -21.94 -108.26
C ALA A 8 -20.70 -23.39 -108.23
N LYS A 9 -21.96 -23.64 -107.80
CA LYS A 9 -22.59 -24.96 -107.83
C LYS A 9 -22.73 -25.47 -109.26
N THR A 10 -23.21 -24.63 -110.19
CA THR A 10 -23.33 -24.96 -111.61
C THR A 10 -21.98 -25.33 -112.24
N ILE A 11 -20.91 -24.61 -111.89
CA ILE A 11 -19.53 -24.91 -112.33
C ILE A 11 -19.03 -26.23 -111.73
N SER A 12 -19.34 -26.52 -110.47
CA SER A 12 -18.98 -27.78 -109.81
C SER A 12 -19.66 -29.00 -110.46
N GLU A 13 -20.91 -28.87 -110.87
CA GLU A 13 -21.68 -29.94 -111.53
C GLU A 13 -21.18 -30.20 -112.96
N LEU A 14 -20.78 -29.15 -113.69
CA LEU A 14 -20.21 -29.25 -115.05
C LEU A 14 -18.76 -29.78 -115.10
N THR A 15 -17.99 -29.68 -114.01
CA THR A 15 -16.55 -30.04 -113.98
C THR A 15 -16.22 -31.32 -113.21
N GLY A 16 -17.19 -31.94 -112.53
CA GLY A 16 -17.01 -33.19 -111.79
C GLY A 16 -16.05 -33.10 -110.58
N ASN A 17 -15.66 -31.90 -110.16
CA ASN A 17 -14.61 -31.69 -109.17
C ASN A 17 -15.18 -31.72 -107.73
N SER A 18 -15.19 -32.89 -107.11
CA SER A 18 -15.75 -33.12 -105.76
C SER A 18 -15.11 -32.30 -104.63
N LYS A 19 -13.88 -31.79 -104.80
CA LYS A 19 -13.27 -30.85 -103.84
C LYS A 19 -13.94 -29.48 -103.86
N LEU A 20 -14.38 -29.00 -105.03
CA LEU A 20 -15.04 -27.70 -105.16
C LEU A 20 -16.44 -27.74 -104.52
N ALA A 21 -17.22 -28.80 -104.76
CA ALA A 21 -18.51 -29.03 -104.13
C ALA A 21 -18.44 -28.96 -102.59
N ASN A 22 -17.47 -29.66 -101.98
CA ASN A 22 -17.26 -29.66 -100.53
C ASN A 22 -16.88 -28.27 -99.97
N GLN A 23 -16.10 -27.48 -100.71
CA GLN A 23 -15.77 -26.11 -100.29
C GLN A 23 -16.97 -25.16 -100.41
N ILE A 24 -17.79 -25.31 -101.46
CA ILE A 24 -19.03 -24.54 -101.63
C ILE A 24 -20.03 -24.88 -100.51
N GLN A 25 -20.19 -26.17 -100.16
CA GLN A 25 -21.09 -26.60 -99.09
C GLN A 25 -20.67 -26.05 -97.72
N LYS A 26 -19.36 -26.05 -97.41
CA LYS A 26 -18.83 -25.38 -96.20
C LYS A 26 -19.02 -23.87 -96.24
N GLY A 27 -18.85 -23.24 -97.40
CA GLY A 27 -19.12 -21.81 -97.59
C GLY A 27 -20.59 -21.46 -97.34
N GLN A 28 -21.52 -22.26 -97.85
CA GLN A 28 -22.97 -22.10 -97.61
C GLN A 28 -23.33 -22.30 -96.14
N GLN A 29 -22.74 -23.28 -95.45
CA GLN A 29 -22.92 -23.45 -94.01
C GLN A 29 -22.42 -22.24 -93.21
N ILE A 30 -21.26 -21.68 -93.56
CA ILE A 30 -20.71 -20.47 -92.90
C ILE A 30 -21.60 -19.25 -93.16
N VAL A 31 -22.12 -19.06 -94.37
CA VAL A 31 -23.06 -17.96 -94.70
C VAL A 31 -24.38 -18.12 -93.94
N HIS A 32 -24.94 -19.33 -93.87
CA HIS A 32 -26.16 -19.60 -93.13
C HIS A 32 -25.99 -19.43 -91.61
N LEU A 33 -24.80 -19.77 -91.08
CA LEU A 33 -24.43 -19.51 -89.69
C LEU A 33 -24.30 -18.00 -89.43
N ALA A 34 -23.64 -17.26 -90.33
CA ALA A 34 -23.50 -15.81 -90.23
C ALA A 34 -24.84 -15.06 -90.29
N GLN A 35 -25.79 -15.49 -91.14
CA GLN A 35 -27.14 -14.91 -91.19
C GLN A 35 -27.97 -15.27 -89.95
N ASN A 36 -27.85 -16.49 -89.41
CA ASN A 36 -28.48 -16.83 -88.12
C ASN A 36 -27.91 -16.00 -86.96
N VAL A 37 -26.60 -15.71 -86.97
CA VAL A 37 -25.97 -14.82 -85.97
C VAL A 37 -26.40 -13.37 -86.15
N MET A 38 -26.49 -12.85 -87.38
CA MET A 38 -26.96 -11.48 -87.64
C MET A 38 -28.42 -11.28 -87.21
N ASN A 39 -29.32 -12.19 -87.58
CA ASN A 39 -30.74 -12.12 -87.19
C ASN A 39 -30.91 -12.22 -85.66
N LYS A 40 -30.11 -13.06 -84.98
CA LYS A 40 -30.08 -13.11 -83.51
C LYS A 40 -29.54 -11.82 -82.90
N ALA A 41 -28.49 -11.22 -83.47
CA ALA A 41 -27.92 -9.96 -83.00
C ALA A 41 -28.90 -8.78 -83.13
N GLU A 42 -29.62 -8.67 -84.24
CA GLU A 42 -30.68 -7.65 -84.41
C GLU A 42 -31.83 -7.84 -83.41
N THR A 43 -32.25 -9.09 -83.17
CA THR A 43 -33.29 -9.41 -82.19
C THR A 43 -32.85 -9.07 -80.75
N VAL A 44 -31.59 -9.33 -80.40
CA VAL A 44 -31.00 -8.98 -79.10
C VAL A 44 -30.83 -7.46 -78.95
N ALA A 45 -30.38 -6.74 -80.00
CA ALA A 45 -30.27 -5.29 -79.99
C ALA A 45 -31.63 -4.59 -79.81
N ALA A 46 -32.70 -5.13 -80.41
CA ALA A 46 -34.06 -4.63 -80.22
C ALA A 46 -34.58 -4.84 -78.79
N LYS A 47 -34.33 -6.01 -78.18
CA LYS A 47 -34.78 -6.34 -76.81
C LYS A 47 -33.93 -5.66 -75.70
N LEU A 48 -32.63 -5.42 -75.91
CA LEU A 48 -31.78 -4.67 -74.97
C LEU A 48 -32.29 -3.24 -74.70
N ASN A 49 -32.88 -2.59 -75.71
CA ASN A 49 -33.51 -1.26 -75.57
C ASN A 49 -34.80 -1.27 -74.72
N SER A 50 -35.34 -2.44 -74.36
CA SER A 50 -36.53 -2.58 -73.50
C SER A 50 -36.24 -2.98 -72.04
N GLY A 51 -34.96 -3.14 -71.67
CA GLY A 51 -34.54 -3.28 -70.27
C GLY A 51 -34.71 -4.66 -69.61
N ASP A 52 -35.24 -5.67 -70.31
CA ASP A 52 -35.42 -7.03 -69.78
C ASP A 52 -34.27 -7.97 -70.21
N ILE A 53 -33.23 -7.98 -69.37
CA ILE A 53 -32.00 -8.74 -69.61
C ILE A 53 -32.15 -10.22 -69.22
N LEU A 54 -33.03 -10.54 -68.26
CA LEU A 54 -33.16 -11.89 -67.68
C LEU A 54 -34.07 -12.81 -68.50
N GLY A 55 -35.18 -12.33 -69.06
CA GLY A 55 -36.01 -13.15 -69.95
C GLY A 55 -35.31 -13.57 -71.23
N SER A 56 -34.34 -12.76 -71.70
CA SER A 56 -33.69 -12.90 -73.00
C SER A 56 -32.69 -14.05 -73.12
N VAL A 57 -32.13 -14.53 -71.99
CA VAL A 57 -31.17 -15.65 -71.98
C VAL A 57 -31.88 -17.00 -72.01
N SER A 58 -33.03 -17.09 -71.34
CA SER A 58 -33.82 -18.33 -71.20
C SER A 58 -34.39 -18.84 -72.53
N GLU A 59 -34.78 -17.95 -73.46
CA GLU A 59 -35.26 -18.36 -74.80
C GLU A 59 -34.14 -18.78 -75.76
N LEU A 60 -32.87 -18.45 -75.45
CA LEU A 60 -31.72 -18.72 -76.32
C LEU A 60 -31.14 -20.13 -76.10
N LEU A 61 -31.45 -20.74 -74.95
CA LEU A 61 -31.24 -22.15 -74.63
C LEU A 61 -32.48 -22.94 -75.05
N ASN A 62 -32.39 -23.64 -76.19
CA ASN A 62 -33.56 -24.30 -76.78
C ASN A 62 -33.88 -25.64 -76.09
N SER A 63 -34.44 -25.56 -74.89
CA SER A 63 -35.16 -26.64 -74.22
C SER A 63 -36.43 -26.05 -73.60
N SER A 64 -37.59 -26.62 -73.92
CA SER A 64 -38.88 -26.28 -73.32
C SER A 64 -38.77 -26.10 -71.80
N SER A 65 -39.27 -24.99 -71.26
CA SER A 65 -39.25 -24.67 -69.83
C SER A 65 -39.63 -25.91 -69.00
N PRO A 66 -38.70 -26.49 -68.21
CA PRO A 66 -38.90 -27.81 -67.65
C PRO A 66 -40.08 -27.81 -66.67
N THR A 67 -41.15 -28.52 -67.06
CA THR A 67 -42.36 -28.68 -66.26
C THR A 67 -42.14 -29.73 -65.17
N GLY A 68 -41.35 -29.38 -64.15
CA GLY A 68 -40.98 -30.29 -63.08
C GLY A 68 -40.21 -29.64 -61.94
N LEU A 69 -39.71 -30.49 -61.05
CA LEU A 69 -38.80 -30.13 -59.96
C LEU A 69 -37.35 -30.11 -60.49
N GLN A 70 -36.60 -29.04 -60.17
CA GLN A 70 -35.22 -28.86 -60.64
C GLN A 70 -34.35 -28.21 -59.54
N PHE A 71 -33.08 -28.58 -59.49
CA PHE A 71 -32.06 -27.98 -58.63
C PHE A 71 -30.94 -27.35 -59.47
N THR A 72 -30.52 -26.13 -59.12
CA THR A 72 -29.41 -25.41 -59.77
C THR A 72 -28.45 -24.82 -58.74
N LEU A 73 -27.17 -24.67 -59.10
CA LEU A 73 -26.16 -24.01 -58.29
C LEU A 73 -25.39 -23.00 -59.13
N GLU A 74 -25.39 -21.74 -58.69
CA GLU A 74 -24.62 -20.65 -59.28
C GLU A 74 -23.43 -20.31 -58.38
N ALA A 75 -22.21 -20.40 -58.90
CA ALA A 75 -21.02 -19.87 -58.23
C ALA A 75 -20.68 -18.51 -58.86
N LEU A 76 -20.68 -17.43 -58.06
CA LEU A 76 -20.60 -16.05 -58.56
C LEU A 76 -19.31 -15.70 -59.32
N SER A 77 -18.26 -16.49 -59.12
CA SER A 77 -16.95 -16.42 -59.76
C SER A 77 -16.84 -17.18 -61.08
N LEU A 78 -17.85 -17.98 -61.44
CA LEU A 78 -17.86 -18.88 -62.59
C LEU A 78 -19.13 -18.68 -63.45
N PRO A 79 -19.15 -19.10 -64.72
CA PRO A 79 -20.38 -19.11 -65.51
C PRO A 79 -21.49 -19.93 -64.84
N ALA A 80 -22.73 -19.46 -64.87
CA ALA A 80 -23.88 -20.14 -64.24
C ALA A 80 -24.13 -21.56 -64.76
N THR A 81 -23.63 -21.91 -65.95
CA THR A 81 -23.71 -23.25 -66.56
C THR A 81 -22.56 -24.18 -66.17
N THR A 82 -21.68 -23.79 -65.24
CA THR A 82 -20.48 -24.58 -64.91
C THR A 82 -20.81 -25.86 -64.15
N PHE A 83 -21.83 -25.83 -63.29
CA PHE A 83 -22.20 -26.98 -62.45
C PHE A 83 -23.65 -27.40 -62.69
N SER A 84 -23.86 -28.70 -62.90
CA SER A 84 -25.17 -29.35 -62.84
C SER A 84 -25.33 -30.06 -61.50
N VAL A 85 -26.48 -29.91 -60.83
CA VAL A 85 -26.73 -30.57 -59.54
C VAL A 85 -27.19 -32.01 -59.75
N ILE A 86 -26.47 -32.96 -59.15
CA ILE A 86 -26.84 -34.38 -59.11
C ILE A 86 -27.67 -34.67 -57.86
N SER A 87 -27.17 -34.28 -56.70
CA SER A 87 -27.90 -34.43 -55.43
C SER A 87 -27.48 -33.39 -54.40
N PHE A 88 -28.28 -33.22 -53.35
CA PHE A 88 -27.92 -32.38 -52.22
C PHE A 88 -28.52 -32.88 -50.89
N GLU A 89 -27.86 -32.53 -49.79
CA GLU A 89 -28.42 -32.60 -48.44
C GLU A 89 -28.20 -31.24 -47.74
N LEU A 90 -29.30 -30.59 -47.36
CA LEU A 90 -29.34 -29.35 -46.58
C LEU A 90 -29.75 -29.67 -45.15
N ARG A 91 -28.96 -29.24 -44.16
CA ARG A 91 -29.23 -29.37 -42.72
C ARG A 91 -29.31 -27.99 -42.09
N GLU A 92 -30.41 -27.69 -41.43
CA GLU A 92 -30.69 -26.41 -40.77
C GLU A 92 -31.27 -26.65 -39.38
N GLY A 93 -30.95 -25.77 -38.42
CA GLY A 93 -31.46 -25.82 -37.05
C GLY A 93 -31.40 -24.46 -36.37
N TYR A 94 -32.20 -24.27 -35.31
CA TYR A 94 -32.07 -23.08 -34.48
C TYR A 94 -30.72 -23.02 -33.78
N SER A 95 -30.13 -21.82 -33.80
CA SER A 95 -28.78 -21.54 -33.29
C SER A 95 -27.69 -22.45 -33.88
N GLU A 96 -27.84 -22.88 -35.13
CA GLU A 96 -26.86 -23.69 -35.86
C GLU A 96 -26.59 -23.09 -37.26
N PRO A 97 -25.31 -22.88 -37.66
CA PRO A 97 -24.95 -22.59 -39.04
C PRO A 97 -25.36 -23.76 -39.93
N TYR A 98 -26.21 -23.52 -40.91
CA TYR A 98 -26.66 -24.57 -41.81
C TYR A 98 -25.49 -25.22 -42.56
N CYS A 99 -25.71 -26.44 -43.04
CA CYS A 99 -24.78 -27.16 -43.90
C CYS A 99 -25.53 -27.60 -45.16
N LEU A 100 -25.15 -27.09 -46.31
CA LEU A 100 -25.62 -27.56 -47.60
C LEU A 100 -24.46 -28.32 -48.27
N THR A 101 -24.59 -29.63 -48.36
CA THR A 101 -23.69 -30.48 -49.15
C THR A 101 -24.31 -30.70 -50.52
N VAL A 102 -23.55 -30.47 -51.59
CA VAL A 102 -24.01 -30.60 -52.98
C VAL A 102 -23.06 -31.46 -53.77
N HIS A 103 -23.59 -32.48 -54.44
CA HIS A 103 -22.90 -33.29 -55.43
C HIS A 103 -23.26 -32.76 -56.82
N LEU A 104 -22.24 -32.46 -57.59
CA LEU A 104 -22.31 -31.76 -58.87
C LEU A 104 -21.60 -32.56 -59.96
N SER A 105 -21.98 -32.33 -61.21
CA SER A 105 -21.14 -32.59 -62.38
C SER A 105 -20.76 -31.30 -63.10
N SER A 106 -19.63 -31.34 -63.81
CA SER A 106 -19.20 -30.31 -64.77
C SER A 106 -18.55 -30.97 -65.98
N SER A 107 -18.62 -30.31 -67.14
CA SER A 107 -17.79 -30.67 -68.31
C SER A 107 -16.35 -30.15 -68.20
N LEU A 108 -16.03 -29.35 -67.18
CA LEU A 108 -14.67 -28.96 -66.83
C LEU A 108 -14.06 -30.00 -65.88
N ASP A 109 -12.88 -30.50 -66.23
CA ASP A 109 -12.15 -31.55 -65.52
C ASP A 109 -11.10 -31.00 -64.52
N ALA A 110 -10.85 -29.68 -64.54
CA ALA A 110 -9.82 -29.03 -63.73
C ALA A 110 -10.25 -27.63 -63.24
N ILE A 111 -11.39 -27.54 -62.57
CA ILE A 111 -11.82 -26.30 -61.88
C ILE A 111 -10.88 -26.00 -60.72
N ASP A 112 -10.27 -24.80 -60.73
CA ASP A 112 -9.36 -24.38 -59.66
C ASP A 112 -10.14 -24.09 -58.36
N ALA A 113 -9.74 -24.74 -57.28
CA ALA A 113 -10.31 -24.55 -55.95
C ALA A 113 -10.25 -23.08 -55.51
N SER A 114 -9.27 -22.28 -55.95
CA SER A 114 -9.18 -20.86 -55.63
C SER A 114 -10.32 -20.02 -56.22
N GLN A 115 -10.99 -20.52 -57.26
CA GLN A 115 -12.16 -19.87 -57.87
C GLN A 115 -13.45 -20.17 -57.10
N VAL A 116 -13.47 -21.18 -56.23
CA VAL A 116 -14.71 -21.69 -55.60
C VAL A 116 -14.67 -21.57 -54.08
N LEU A 117 -13.55 -21.91 -53.44
CA LEU A 117 -13.37 -21.82 -51.99
C LEU A 117 -13.54 -20.38 -51.49
N ASP A 118 -14.24 -20.25 -50.35
CA ASP A 118 -14.58 -19.00 -49.69
C ASP A 118 -15.41 -18.01 -50.55
N GLN A 119 -15.78 -18.38 -51.78
CA GLN A 119 -16.65 -17.58 -52.65
C GLN A 119 -18.12 -17.77 -52.30
N LYS A 120 -18.92 -16.75 -52.61
CA LYS A 120 -20.38 -16.80 -52.48
C LYS A 120 -20.98 -17.67 -53.59
N VAL A 121 -21.94 -18.50 -53.19
CA VAL A 121 -22.68 -19.42 -54.06
C VAL A 121 -24.17 -19.36 -53.74
N LYS A 122 -25.00 -19.61 -54.75
CA LYS A 122 -26.46 -19.55 -54.66
C LYS A 122 -27.04 -20.86 -55.18
N PHE A 123 -27.63 -21.63 -54.27
CA PHE A 123 -28.38 -22.85 -54.61
C PHE A 123 -29.86 -22.49 -54.75
N THR A 124 -30.52 -22.95 -55.83
CA THR A 124 -31.94 -22.67 -56.08
C THR A 124 -32.72 -23.96 -56.36
N LEU A 125 -33.87 -24.08 -55.70
CA LEU A 125 -34.85 -25.14 -55.91
C LEU A 125 -36.07 -24.55 -56.64
N TRP A 126 -36.35 -25.14 -57.79
CA TRP A 126 -37.42 -24.75 -58.71
C TRP A 126 -38.51 -25.81 -58.75
N GLN A 127 -39.77 -25.39 -58.80
CA GLN A 127 -40.91 -26.28 -59.07
C GLN A 127 -41.80 -25.64 -60.15
N SER A 128 -41.99 -26.34 -61.27
CA SER A 128 -42.82 -25.89 -62.40
C SER A 128 -42.43 -24.49 -62.93
N GLY A 129 -41.12 -24.20 -62.98
CA GLY A 129 -40.58 -22.92 -63.43
C GLY A 129 -40.62 -21.78 -62.39
N LYS A 130 -41.16 -22.02 -61.19
CA LYS A 130 -41.18 -21.05 -60.08
C LYS A 130 -40.06 -21.36 -59.07
N VAL A 131 -39.40 -20.32 -58.56
CA VAL A 131 -38.49 -20.44 -57.41
C VAL A 131 -39.31 -20.74 -56.15
N GLU A 132 -39.09 -21.92 -55.56
CA GLU A 132 -39.71 -22.30 -54.28
C GLU A 132 -38.76 -22.05 -53.11
N ARG A 133 -37.44 -22.13 -53.34
CA ARG A 133 -36.41 -21.85 -52.33
C ARG A 133 -35.08 -21.46 -52.96
N VAL A 134 -34.35 -20.61 -52.25
CA VAL A 134 -32.94 -20.29 -52.51
C VAL A 134 -32.18 -20.46 -51.19
N ILE A 135 -30.90 -20.81 -51.27
CA ILE A 135 -29.93 -20.81 -50.16
C ILE A 135 -28.67 -20.09 -50.66
N SER A 136 -28.23 -19.06 -49.93
CA SER A 136 -27.18 -18.14 -50.38
C SER A 136 -26.00 -18.14 -49.39
N GLY A 137 -25.00 -18.98 -49.65
CA GLY A 137 -23.91 -19.26 -48.72
C GLY A 137 -22.51 -19.03 -49.28
N ILE A 138 -21.51 -19.53 -48.55
CA ILE A 138 -20.08 -19.53 -48.90
C ILE A 138 -19.56 -20.97 -48.95
N VAL A 139 -18.61 -21.27 -49.83
CA VAL A 139 -18.04 -22.62 -49.92
C VAL A 139 -16.98 -22.81 -48.84
N SER A 140 -17.25 -23.69 -47.86
CA SER A 140 -16.32 -24.08 -46.80
C SER A 140 -15.39 -25.23 -47.21
N SER A 141 -15.85 -26.09 -48.14
CA SER A 141 -15.08 -27.21 -48.68
C SER A 141 -15.39 -27.44 -50.15
N PHE A 142 -14.37 -27.78 -50.93
CA PHE A 142 -14.44 -28.11 -52.35
C PHE A 142 -13.62 -29.36 -52.60
N THR A 143 -14.22 -30.38 -53.19
CA THR A 143 -13.56 -31.66 -53.52
C THR A 143 -13.86 -32.02 -54.97
N GLN A 144 -12.82 -32.24 -55.76
CA GLN A 144 -12.93 -32.91 -57.06
C GLN A 144 -13.01 -34.41 -56.83
N GLY A 145 -14.03 -35.04 -57.41
CA GLY A 145 -14.27 -36.48 -57.36
C GLY A 145 -13.76 -37.21 -58.61
N GLU A 146 -14.46 -38.29 -58.96
CA GLU A 146 -14.15 -39.09 -60.14
C GLU A 146 -14.42 -38.32 -61.44
N SER A 147 -13.58 -38.55 -62.45
CA SER A 147 -13.77 -38.03 -63.81
C SER A 147 -14.23 -39.15 -64.73
N GLY A 148 -15.42 -38.99 -65.31
CA GLY A 148 -15.98 -39.87 -66.32
C GLY A 148 -15.48 -39.56 -67.73
N VAL A 149 -16.20 -40.02 -68.75
CA VAL A 149 -15.82 -39.82 -70.16
C VAL A 149 -16.09 -38.40 -70.65
N GLU A 150 -17.18 -37.79 -70.19
CA GLU A 150 -17.65 -36.47 -70.66
C GLU A 150 -17.85 -35.44 -69.53
N GLN A 151 -17.86 -35.89 -68.26
CA GLN A 151 -18.09 -35.04 -67.08
C GLN A 151 -17.23 -35.47 -65.88
N THR A 152 -16.86 -34.51 -65.04
CA THR A 152 -16.17 -34.70 -63.76
C THR A 152 -17.10 -34.36 -62.60
N HIS A 153 -17.08 -35.19 -61.56
CA HIS A 153 -17.87 -34.98 -60.34
C HIS A 153 -17.17 -34.02 -59.37
N TYR A 154 -17.95 -33.17 -58.71
CA TYR A 154 -17.48 -32.25 -57.66
C TYR A 154 -18.41 -32.30 -56.45
N PHE A 155 -17.84 -32.07 -55.26
CA PHE A 155 -18.58 -31.99 -54.01
C PHE A 155 -18.26 -30.68 -53.31
N LEU A 156 -19.30 -29.90 -52.99
CA LEU A 156 -19.19 -28.64 -52.27
C LEU A 156 -19.88 -28.76 -50.91
N GLU A 157 -19.22 -28.26 -49.87
CA GLU A 157 -19.87 -27.91 -48.60
C GLU A 157 -20.08 -26.40 -48.55
N ILE A 158 -21.33 -26.00 -48.33
CA ILE A 158 -21.78 -24.60 -48.34
C ILE A 158 -22.33 -24.25 -46.96
N ARG A 159 -21.89 -23.12 -46.42
CA ARG A 159 -22.20 -22.62 -45.06
C ARG A 159 -22.68 -21.17 -45.11
N PRO A 160 -23.41 -20.67 -44.11
CA PRO A 160 -23.64 -19.23 -43.97
C PRO A 160 -22.34 -18.52 -43.59
N ALA A 161 -22.24 -17.22 -43.88
CA ALA A 161 -21.06 -16.41 -43.53
C ALA A 161 -20.71 -16.45 -42.03
N LEU A 162 -21.71 -16.65 -41.15
CA LEU A 162 -21.52 -16.82 -39.70
C LEU A 162 -20.52 -17.95 -39.35
N TRP A 163 -20.41 -19.00 -40.17
CA TRP A 163 -19.47 -20.10 -39.92
C TRP A 163 -18.00 -19.64 -39.84
N ARG A 164 -17.60 -18.58 -40.58
CA ARG A 164 -16.23 -18.03 -40.52
C ARG A 164 -15.85 -17.52 -39.12
N THR A 165 -16.81 -17.14 -38.30
CA THR A 165 -16.57 -16.73 -36.90
C THR A 165 -15.96 -17.86 -36.06
N GLY A 166 -16.06 -19.12 -36.50
CA GLY A 166 -15.41 -20.27 -35.86
C GLY A 166 -13.91 -20.42 -36.20
N LEU A 167 -13.41 -19.71 -37.22
CA LEU A 167 -12.02 -19.77 -37.66
C LEU A 167 -11.09 -18.80 -36.91
N ARG A 168 -11.65 -17.82 -36.19
CA ARG A 168 -10.89 -16.82 -35.42
C ARG A 168 -11.10 -17.01 -33.92
N ARG A 169 -10.00 -17.14 -33.17
CA ARG A 169 -9.95 -17.30 -31.70
C ARG A 169 -9.30 -16.08 -31.07
N ASN A 170 -9.86 -15.57 -29.97
CA ASN A 170 -9.42 -14.30 -29.37
C ASN A 170 -9.47 -14.30 -27.83
N ALA A 171 -8.79 -13.32 -27.23
CA ALA A 171 -8.90 -12.95 -25.82
C ALA A 171 -9.02 -11.41 -25.74
N ARG A 172 -10.20 -10.90 -25.35
CA ARG A 172 -10.52 -9.45 -25.35
C ARG A 172 -11.71 -9.09 -24.48
N ILE A 173 -11.90 -7.78 -24.27
CA ILE A 173 -12.84 -7.21 -23.30
C ILE A 173 -13.87 -6.31 -23.97
N PHE A 174 -15.14 -6.57 -23.74
CA PHE A 174 -16.26 -5.68 -24.04
C PHE A 174 -16.73 -5.00 -22.73
N GLN A 175 -16.82 -3.67 -22.72
CA GLN A 175 -17.24 -2.89 -21.56
C GLN A 175 -18.39 -1.95 -21.91
N GLN A 176 -19.34 -1.80 -20.98
CA GLN A 176 -20.52 -0.93 -21.12
C GLN A 176 -21.31 -1.17 -22.43
N LYS A 177 -21.29 -2.40 -22.93
CA LYS A 177 -21.99 -2.82 -24.15
C LYS A 177 -23.10 -3.80 -23.82
N ASN A 178 -24.26 -3.64 -24.46
CA ASN A 178 -25.33 -4.63 -24.42
C ASN A 178 -25.09 -5.76 -25.43
N LEU A 179 -25.91 -6.82 -25.37
CA LEU A 179 -25.80 -7.97 -26.27
C LEU A 179 -25.77 -7.55 -27.75
N GLN A 180 -26.71 -6.69 -28.16
CA GLN A 180 -26.84 -6.21 -29.53
C GLN A 180 -25.55 -5.53 -30.03
N GLN A 181 -24.92 -4.70 -29.20
CA GLN A 181 -23.67 -3.99 -29.52
C GLN A 181 -22.45 -4.93 -29.58
N ILE A 182 -22.43 -6.00 -28.79
CA ILE A 182 -21.38 -7.03 -28.84
C ILE A 182 -21.53 -7.86 -30.12
N LEU A 183 -22.74 -8.38 -30.40
CA LEU A 183 -23.04 -9.13 -31.62
C LEU A 183 -22.78 -8.29 -32.87
N THR A 184 -23.24 -7.03 -32.90
CA THR A 184 -22.96 -6.10 -34.01
C THR A 184 -21.47 -5.91 -34.28
N ALA A 185 -20.64 -5.78 -33.24
CA ALA A 185 -19.20 -5.66 -33.41
C ALA A 185 -18.60 -6.93 -34.04
N LEU A 186 -18.97 -8.11 -33.51
CA LEU A 186 -18.52 -9.41 -34.01
C LEU A 186 -18.92 -9.66 -35.47
N LEU A 187 -20.15 -9.34 -35.86
CA LEU A 187 -20.67 -9.55 -37.21
C LEU A 187 -20.01 -8.60 -38.23
N ASN A 188 -19.79 -7.34 -37.86
CA ASN A 188 -19.10 -6.36 -38.70
C ASN A 188 -17.62 -6.70 -38.88
N GLU A 189 -16.95 -7.25 -37.86
CA GLU A 189 -15.55 -7.70 -37.95
C GLU A 189 -15.33 -8.94 -38.84
N HIS A 190 -16.41 -9.59 -39.28
CA HIS A 190 -16.41 -10.77 -40.15
C HIS A 190 -17.18 -10.53 -41.47
N ASP A 191 -17.43 -9.26 -41.82
CA ASP A 191 -18.12 -8.84 -43.06
C ASP A 191 -19.49 -9.53 -43.27
N ILE A 192 -20.31 -9.59 -42.22
CA ILE A 192 -21.69 -10.09 -42.25
C ILE A 192 -22.66 -8.90 -42.22
N PRO A 193 -23.10 -8.36 -43.38
CA PRO A 193 -23.83 -7.09 -43.47
C PRO A 193 -25.35 -7.21 -43.22
N HIS A 194 -25.90 -8.42 -43.22
CA HIS A 194 -27.35 -8.66 -43.17
C HIS A 194 -27.71 -9.48 -41.93
N TYR A 195 -28.12 -8.78 -40.88
CA TYR A 195 -28.60 -9.36 -39.64
C TYR A 195 -29.73 -8.51 -39.04
N ALA A 196 -30.59 -9.13 -38.24
CA ALA A 196 -31.70 -8.48 -37.55
C ALA A 196 -31.80 -8.94 -36.09
N PHE A 197 -32.30 -8.05 -35.24
CA PHE A 197 -32.55 -8.32 -33.82
C PHE A 197 -34.04 -8.14 -33.52
N ALA A 198 -34.74 -9.26 -33.31
CA ALA A 198 -36.14 -9.32 -32.94
C ALA A 198 -36.25 -9.61 -31.44
N PHE A 199 -35.85 -8.64 -30.63
CA PHE A 199 -35.89 -8.73 -29.16
C PHE A 199 -37.15 -8.07 -28.60
N THR A 200 -37.80 -8.77 -27.67
CA THR A 200 -38.99 -8.38 -26.92
C THR A 200 -38.70 -8.18 -25.41
N ASP A 201 -37.69 -8.87 -24.87
CA ASP A 201 -37.16 -8.69 -23.54
C ASP A 201 -36.08 -7.58 -23.50
N SER A 202 -35.73 -7.12 -22.29
CA SER A 202 -34.66 -6.12 -22.09
C SER A 202 -33.31 -6.80 -21.83
N HIS A 203 -32.35 -6.58 -22.75
CA HIS A 203 -30.96 -7.03 -22.62
C HIS A 203 -30.04 -5.84 -22.30
N PRO A 204 -29.84 -5.49 -21.01
CA PRO A 204 -29.11 -4.28 -20.62
C PRO A 204 -27.60 -4.39 -20.85
N ALA A 205 -26.90 -3.25 -20.78
CA ALA A 205 -25.45 -3.19 -20.93
C ALA A 205 -24.71 -3.95 -19.82
N ARG A 206 -23.68 -4.71 -20.21
CA ARG A 206 -22.78 -5.43 -19.30
C ARG A 206 -21.65 -4.50 -18.85
N GLU A 207 -21.44 -4.37 -17.53
CA GLU A 207 -20.33 -3.55 -16.96
C GLU A 207 -18.98 -4.04 -17.50
N PHE A 208 -18.83 -5.36 -17.63
CA PHE A 208 -17.64 -6.07 -18.08
C PHE A 208 -18.06 -7.41 -18.70
N CYS A 209 -17.52 -7.77 -19.86
CA CYS A 209 -17.71 -9.08 -20.48
C CYS A 209 -16.49 -9.46 -21.31
N VAL A 210 -15.95 -10.66 -21.10
CA VAL A 210 -14.69 -11.13 -21.68
C VAL A 210 -14.98 -12.30 -22.62
N GLN A 211 -14.42 -12.18 -23.82
CA GLN A 211 -14.17 -13.32 -24.71
C GLN A 211 -12.83 -13.92 -24.26
N TRP A 212 -12.83 -15.13 -23.71
CA TRP A 212 -11.62 -15.71 -23.11
C TRP A 212 -11.16 -16.96 -23.84
N GLN A 213 -10.13 -16.79 -24.69
CA GLN A 213 -9.50 -17.85 -25.47
C GLN A 213 -10.51 -18.76 -26.19
N GLU A 214 -11.60 -18.22 -26.70
CA GLU A 214 -12.67 -18.94 -27.41
C GLU A 214 -12.81 -18.40 -28.83
N THR A 215 -13.45 -19.15 -29.73
CA THR A 215 -13.74 -18.64 -31.08
C THR A 215 -14.77 -17.53 -31.01
N ASP A 216 -14.83 -16.63 -32.00
CA ASP A 216 -15.92 -15.64 -32.04
C ASP A 216 -17.28 -16.34 -32.15
N PHE A 217 -17.36 -17.47 -32.86
CA PHE A 217 -18.56 -18.29 -32.92
C PHE A 217 -18.99 -18.85 -31.56
N ASP A 218 -18.06 -19.41 -30.80
CA ASP A 218 -18.36 -19.96 -29.47
C ASP A 218 -18.76 -18.86 -28.49
N PHE A 219 -18.14 -17.68 -28.60
CA PHE A 219 -18.51 -16.49 -27.83
C PHE A 219 -19.92 -16.02 -28.17
N ILE A 220 -20.27 -15.89 -29.45
CA ILE A 220 -21.63 -15.59 -29.93
C ILE A 220 -22.61 -16.60 -29.34
N GLN A 221 -22.37 -17.90 -29.57
CA GLN A 221 -23.26 -18.98 -29.15
C GLN A 221 -23.48 -19.04 -27.64
N ARG A 222 -22.42 -18.79 -26.85
CA ARG A 222 -22.47 -18.74 -25.39
C ARG A 222 -23.24 -17.52 -24.91
N LEU A 223 -22.99 -16.33 -25.49
CA LEU A 223 -23.72 -15.11 -25.12
C LEU A 223 -25.19 -15.17 -25.50
N THR A 224 -25.51 -15.66 -26.71
CA THR A 224 -26.90 -15.86 -27.12
C THR A 224 -27.59 -16.85 -26.20
N ALA A 225 -26.94 -17.96 -25.84
CA ALA A 225 -27.54 -18.89 -24.87
C ALA A 225 -27.75 -18.25 -23.49
N GLU A 226 -26.76 -17.54 -22.93
CA GLU A 226 -26.87 -16.91 -21.61
C GLU A 226 -28.03 -15.90 -21.54
N GLU A 227 -28.24 -15.14 -22.62
CA GLU A 227 -29.34 -14.18 -22.79
C GLU A 227 -30.63 -14.81 -23.35
N GLY A 228 -30.68 -16.14 -23.53
CA GLY A 228 -31.85 -16.86 -24.05
C GLY A 228 -32.12 -16.69 -25.56
N ILE A 229 -31.27 -15.99 -26.30
CA ILE A 229 -31.45 -15.74 -27.73
C ILE A 229 -31.26 -17.04 -28.54
N PHE A 230 -32.19 -17.29 -29.46
CA PHE A 230 -32.02 -18.22 -30.57
C PHE A 230 -31.83 -17.46 -31.88
N TYR A 231 -31.24 -18.10 -32.89
CA TYR A 231 -31.12 -17.49 -34.22
C TYR A 231 -31.46 -18.46 -35.35
N TYR A 232 -31.80 -17.90 -36.51
CA TYR A 232 -32.07 -18.59 -37.75
C TYR A 232 -31.66 -17.73 -38.96
N PHE A 233 -31.67 -18.34 -40.14
CA PHE A 233 -31.41 -17.67 -41.41
C PHE A 233 -32.73 -17.55 -42.16
N GLU A 234 -33.11 -16.34 -42.56
CA GLU A 234 -34.26 -16.09 -43.44
C GLU A 234 -33.74 -15.51 -44.75
N GLU A 235 -34.11 -16.09 -45.88
CA GLU A 235 -33.89 -15.45 -47.18
C GLU A 235 -35.15 -14.70 -47.61
N LYS A 236 -34.98 -13.42 -47.94
CA LYS A 236 -36.01 -12.55 -48.48
C LYS A 236 -35.46 -11.75 -49.66
N GLU A 237 -36.16 -11.78 -50.79
CA GLU A 237 -35.81 -10.99 -51.99
C GLU A 237 -34.37 -11.24 -52.50
N GLY A 238 -33.83 -12.45 -52.30
CA GLY A 238 -32.45 -12.81 -52.68
C GLY A 238 -31.37 -12.43 -51.67
N ILE A 239 -31.76 -11.96 -50.48
CA ILE A 239 -30.85 -11.57 -49.40
C ILE A 239 -31.05 -12.52 -48.21
N GLU A 240 -30.00 -13.28 -47.86
CA GLU A 240 -29.94 -14.04 -46.62
C GLU A 240 -29.70 -13.08 -45.44
N THR A 241 -30.55 -13.17 -44.41
CA THR A 241 -30.46 -12.39 -43.18
C THR A 241 -30.35 -13.31 -41.97
N LEU A 242 -29.35 -13.08 -41.13
CA LEU A 242 -29.22 -13.75 -39.83
C LEU A 242 -30.12 -13.06 -38.79
N VAL A 243 -31.18 -13.73 -38.36
CA VAL A 243 -32.17 -13.17 -37.41
C VAL A 243 -31.93 -13.74 -36.03
N PHE A 244 -31.66 -12.87 -35.05
CA PHE A 244 -31.63 -13.19 -33.62
C PHE A 244 -32.97 -12.86 -32.97
N SER A 245 -33.50 -13.76 -32.14
CA SER A 245 -34.80 -13.63 -31.49
C SER A 245 -34.79 -14.13 -30.05
N ASP A 246 -35.58 -13.50 -29.18
CA ASP A 246 -35.80 -13.94 -27.79
C ASP A 246 -37.20 -14.51 -27.53
N ASN A 247 -38.07 -14.60 -28.54
CA ASN A 247 -39.47 -14.94 -28.34
C ASN A 247 -40.12 -15.49 -29.61
N ALA A 248 -40.80 -16.63 -29.49
CA ALA A 248 -41.54 -17.28 -30.58
C ALA A 248 -42.69 -16.41 -31.18
N GLU A 249 -43.12 -15.35 -30.50
CA GLU A 249 -44.07 -14.37 -31.04
C GLU A 249 -43.53 -13.57 -32.22
N THR A 250 -42.20 -13.46 -32.36
CA THR A 250 -41.53 -12.66 -33.41
C THR A 250 -41.37 -13.38 -34.75
N LEU A 251 -41.79 -14.64 -34.85
CA LEU A 251 -41.60 -15.48 -36.03
C LEU A 251 -42.52 -15.10 -37.20
N SER A 252 -42.04 -15.36 -38.42
CA SER A 252 -42.77 -15.11 -39.66
C SER A 252 -44.13 -15.84 -39.73
N SER A 253 -45.07 -15.29 -40.51
CA SER A 253 -46.44 -15.79 -40.63
C SER A 253 -46.50 -17.29 -41.01
N PRO A 254 -47.49 -18.04 -40.50
CA PRO A 254 -47.55 -19.48 -40.68
C PRO A 254 -47.87 -19.89 -42.12
N LEU A 255 -47.16 -20.91 -42.58
CA LEU A 255 -47.49 -21.65 -43.81
C LEU A 255 -48.44 -22.80 -43.44
N ALA A 256 -49.58 -22.89 -44.12
CA ALA A 256 -50.59 -23.91 -43.86
C ALA A 256 -50.51 -25.05 -44.88
N TYR A 257 -50.35 -26.29 -44.40
CA TYR A 257 -50.29 -27.48 -45.25
C TYR A 257 -51.15 -28.63 -44.68
N PRO A 258 -51.75 -29.48 -45.52
CA PRO A 258 -52.49 -30.64 -45.08
C PRO A 258 -51.56 -31.82 -44.79
N TYR A 259 -51.98 -32.66 -43.84
CA TYR A 259 -51.43 -33.98 -43.62
C TYR A 259 -52.02 -34.96 -44.64
N ASN A 260 -51.17 -35.66 -45.39
CA ASN A 260 -51.59 -36.68 -46.35
C ASN A 260 -50.60 -37.85 -46.41
N PRO A 261 -50.91 -39.01 -45.80
CA PRO A 261 -50.00 -40.16 -45.79
C PRO A 261 -49.96 -40.93 -47.12
N ASN A 262 -50.74 -40.54 -48.13
CA ASN A 262 -50.75 -41.20 -49.43
C ASN A 262 -49.58 -40.73 -50.30
N LYS A 263 -48.55 -41.58 -50.43
CA LYS A 263 -47.35 -41.31 -51.24
C LYS A 263 -47.63 -40.99 -52.71
N THR A 264 -48.74 -41.47 -53.28
CA THR A 264 -49.13 -41.14 -54.66
C THR A 264 -49.68 -39.72 -54.78
N ALA A 265 -50.36 -39.21 -53.74
CA ALA A 265 -50.87 -37.83 -53.70
C ALA A 265 -49.76 -36.81 -53.39
N GLN A 266 -48.71 -37.23 -52.68
CA GLN A 266 -47.48 -36.42 -52.45
C GLN A 266 -46.71 -36.09 -53.74
N GLY A 267 -47.05 -36.69 -54.89
CA GLY A 267 -46.54 -36.28 -56.20
C GLY A 267 -47.29 -35.10 -56.84
N GLN A 268 -48.45 -34.70 -56.30
CA GLN A 268 -49.37 -33.72 -56.91
C GLN A 268 -49.52 -32.44 -56.08
N GLU A 269 -49.41 -32.52 -54.75
CA GLU A 269 -49.58 -31.38 -53.84
C GLU A 269 -48.48 -31.34 -52.76
N GLN A 270 -48.15 -30.14 -52.27
CA GLN A 270 -47.24 -29.95 -51.13
C GLN A 270 -47.97 -30.32 -49.82
N THR A 271 -47.53 -31.39 -49.15
CA THR A 271 -48.21 -32.01 -47.99
C THR A 271 -47.24 -32.57 -46.96
N VAL A 272 -47.68 -32.71 -45.71
CA VAL A 272 -46.95 -33.45 -44.67
C VAL A 272 -47.32 -34.93 -44.75
N GLY A 273 -46.36 -35.79 -45.06
CA GLY A 273 -46.56 -37.22 -45.27
C GLY A 273 -46.51 -38.07 -44.00
N GLN A 274 -45.73 -37.64 -43.01
CA GLN A 274 -45.63 -38.29 -41.69
C GLN A 274 -45.58 -37.22 -40.60
N PHE A 275 -46.24 -37.48 -39.47
CA PHE A 275 -46.10 -36.66 -38.27
C PHE A 275 -46.12 -37.53 -37.01
N LEU A 276 -45.15 -37.29 -36.12
CA LEU A 276 -44.92 -37.97 -34.86
C LEU A 276 -44.87 -36.91 -33.75
N LYS A 277 -45.43 -37.19 -32.56
CA LYS A 277 -45.32 -36.32 -31.37
C LYS A 277 -44.62 -37.10 -30.26
N ARG A 278 -43.49 -36.58 -29.77
CA ARG A 278 -42.72 -37.08 -28.64
C ARG A 278 -42.87 -36.14 -27.45
N THR A 279 -43.31 -36.68 -26.32
CA THR A 279 -43.26 -36.01 -25.01
C THR A 279 -42.27 -36.76 -24.12
N GLN A 280 -41.44 -36.05 -23.36
CA GLN A 280 -40.41 -36.66 -22.51
C GLN A 280 -40.16 -35.88 -21.22
N VAL A 281 -39.80 -36.61 -20.15
CA VAL A 281 -39.49 -36.03 -18.84
C VAL A 281 -38.27 -35.10 -18.96
N ARG A 282 -38.39 -33.92 -18.36
CA ARG A 282 -37.33 -32.90 -18.25
C ARG A 282 -37.35 -32.29 -16.84
N HIS A 283 -36.46 -31.34 -16.60
CA HIS A 283 -36.44 -30.58 -15.35
C HIS A 283 -37.82 -29.97 -15.08
N SER A 284 -38.27 -30.07 -13.83
CA SER A 284 -39.55 -29.54 -13.35
C SER A 284 -39.42 -28.10 -12.85
N ARG A 285 -38.22 -27.69 -12.42
CA ARG A 285 -37.90 -26.32 -12.04
C ARG A 285 -36.42 -26.01 -12.19
N ALA A 286 -36.10 -24.72 -12.31
CA ALA A 286 -34.74 -24.19 -12.24
C ALA A 286 -34.66 -23.16 -11.10
N VAL A 287 -33.57 -23.21 -10.34
CA VAL A 287 -33.25 -22.26 -9.26
C VAL A 287 -31.84 -21.73 -9.49
N LEU A 288 -31.69 -20.43 -9.72
CA LEU A 288 -30.38 -19.79 -9.86
C LEU A 288 -30.13 -18.85 -8.69
N LYS A 289 -28.88 -18.80 -8.23
CA LYS A 289 -28.44 -17.92 -7.15
C LYS A 289 -27.14 -17.21 -7.49
N ASP A 290 -26.98 -15.96 -7.06
CA ASP A 290 -25.77 -15.16 -7.27
C ASP A 290 -25.37 -14.42 -5.97
N TYR A 291 -24.30 -13.63 -6.02
CA TYR A 291 -23.88 -12.70 -4.97
C TYR A 291 -23.41 -11.36 -5.56
N THR A 292 -23.78 -10.26 -4.90
CA THR A 292 -23.24 -8.94 -5.24
C THR A 292 -22.83 -8.19 -3.99
N PHE A 293 -21.56 -7.78 -3.93
CA PHE A 293 -21.04 -6.98 -2.82
C PHE A 293 -21.72 -5.61 -2.70
N LYS A 294 -22.39 -5.13 -3.76
CA LYS A 294 -23.20 -3.91 -3.75
C LYS A 294 -24.50 -4.06 -2.91
N LYS A 295 -24.94 -5.29 -2.62
CA LYS A 295 -26.13 -5.64 -1.82
C LYS A 295 -25.91 -6.99 -1.11
N PRO A 296 -25.04 -7.08 -0.08
CA PRO A 296 -24.62 -8.36 0.49
C PRO A 296 -25.76 -9.17 1.12
N ASP A 297 -26.76 -8.51 1.71
CA ASP A 297 -27.92 -9.15 2.35
C ASP A 297 -29.03 -9.56 1.36
N TRP A 298 -28.89 -9.20 0.07
CA TRP A 298 -29.86 -9.60 -0.94
C TRP A 298 -29.66 -11.08 -1.29
N VAL A 299 -30.66 -11.90 -0.93
CA VAL A 299 -30.68 -13.36 -1.13
C VAL A 299 -30.34 -13.78 -2.57
N ALA A 300 -30.63 -12.91 -3.55
CA ALA A 300 -30.24 -13.04 -4.96
C ALA A 300 -30.52 -14.43 -5.56
N GLN A 301 -31.68 -15.00 -5.22
CA GLN A 301 -32.13 -16.32 -5.66
C GLN A 301 -33.48 -16.19 -6.38
N PHE A 302 -33.62 -16.87 -7.52
CA PHE A 302 -34.84 -16.89 -8.33
C PHE A 302 -35.18 -18.33 -8.72
N GLU A 303 -36.48 -18.65 -8.74
CA GLU A 303 -37.02 -19.95 -9.11
C GLU A 303 -38.00 -19.78 -10.29
N GLN A 304 -37.95 -20.71 -11.24
CA GLN A 304 -38.96 -20.88 -12.28
C GLN A 304 -39.41 -22.34 -12.27
N SER A 305 -40.72 -22.57 -12.27
CA SER A 305 -41.33 -23.90 -12.38
C SER A 305 -41.91 -24.14 -13.77
N ALA A 306 -41.93 -25.41 -14.18
CA ALA A 306 -42.50 -25.85 -15.45
C ALA A 306 -44.04 -25.87 -15.36
N THR A 307 -44.69 -25.21 -16.31
CA THR A 307 -46.15 -25.26 -16.48
C THR A 307 -46.63 -26.60 -17.03
N GLU A 308 -45.81 -27.28 -17.83
CA GLU A 308 -46.19 -28.47 -18.61
C GLU A 308 -45.63 -29.76 -17.98
N GLY A 309 -46.04 -30.03 -16.74
CA GLY A 309 -45.55 -31.15 -15.93
C GLY A 309 -46.36 -32.44 -16.06
N GLU A 310 -47.14 -32.65 -17.12
CA GLU A 310 -48.05 -33.81 -17.20
C GLU A 310 -47.29 -35.13 -17.13
N GLY A 311 -47.63 -35.95 -16.13
CA GLY A 311 -46.98 -37.25 -15.88
C GLY A 311 -45.57 -37.21 -15.28
N GLN A 312 -44.95 -36.04 -15.05
CA GLN A 312 -43.60 -35.94 -14.46
C GLN A 312 -43.63 -35.65 -12.94
N ARG A 313 -42.59 -36.06 -12.22
CA ARG A 313 -42.42 -35.70 -10.79
C ARG A 313 -41.95 -34.24 -10.67
N GLN A 314 -42.45 -33.53 -9.67
CA GLN A 314 -42.14 -32.11 -9.45
C GLN A 314 -40.75 -31.84 -8.82
N GLY A 315 -40.02 -32.88 -8.40
CA GLY A 315 -38.72 -32.78 -7.72
C GLY A 315 -37.47 -32.78 -8.61
N TYR A 316 -37.60 -32.73 -9.94
CA TYR A 316 -36.47 -32.69 -10.88
C TYR A 316 -35.93 -31.26 -11.03
N GLU A 317 -35.30 -30.76 -9.96
CA GLU A 317 -34.71 -29.43 -9.86
C GLU A 317 -33.35 -29.33 -10.57
N HIS A 318 -33.15 -28.22 -11.28
CA HIS A 318 -31.84 -27.73 -11.70
C HIS A 318 -31.42 -26.56 -10.80
N TYR A 319 -30.34 -26.70 -10.02
CA TYR A 319 -29.78 -25.61 -9.19
C TYR A 319 -28.43 -25.13 -9.73
N ASP A 320 -28.24 -23.81 -9.87
CA ASP A 320 -27.01 -23.19 -10.37
C ASP A 320 -26.52 -22.04 -9.49
N TYR A 321 -25.20 -22.00 -9.26
CA TYR A 321 -24.46 -20.85 -8.70
C TYR A 321 -23.08 -20.77 -9.39
N PRO A 322 -22.60 -19.58 -9.80
CA PRO A 322 -23.30 -18.30 -9.81
C PRO A 322 -24.29 -18.14 -10.98
N GLY A 323 -25.41 -17.47 -10.74
CA GLY A 323 -26.48 -17.25 -11.72
C GLY A 323 -26.22 -16.15 -12.77
N ARG A 324 -25.12 -15.40 -12.64
CA ARG A 324 -24.62 -14.30 -13.51
C ARG A 324 -25.52 -13.06 -13.64
N PHE A 325 -26.40 -12.80 -12.68
CA PHE A 325 -27.23 -11.60 -12.64
C PHE A 325 -26.87 -10.69 -11.47
N LYS A 326 -27.05 -9.37 -11.63
CA LYS A 326 -26.84 -8.38 -10.56
C LYS A 326 -28.09 -7.55 -10.22
N GLY A 327 -29.23 -7.86 -10.85
CA GLY A 327 -30.54 -7.26 -10.59
C GLY A 327 -31.68 -8.26 -10.73
N SER A 328 -32.85 -7.96 -10.15
CA SER A 328 -33.95 -8.92 -10.02
C SER A 328 -34.66 -9.27 -11.33
N GLU A 329 -34.70 -8.34 -12.29
CA GLU A 329 -35.33 -8.59 -13.60
C GLU A 329 -34.50 -9.57 -14.42
N GLN A 330 -33.18 -9.33 -14.55
CA GLN A 330 -32.23 -10.28 -15.12
C GLN A 330 -32.28 -11.64 -14.43
N GLY A 331 -32.34 -11.68 -13.09
CA GLY A 331 -32.36 -12.94 -12.34
C GLY A 331 -33.61 -13.79 -12.64
N LYS A 332 -34.78 -13.17 -12.77
CA LYS A 332 -36.00 -13.84 -13.24
C LYS A 332 -35.86 -14.31 -14.69
N ALA A 333 -35.38 -13.44 -15.58
CA ALA A 333 -35.20 -13.74 -17.00
C ALA A 333 -34.25 -14.93 -17.22
N PHE A 334 -33.04 -14.90 -16.63
CA PHE A 334 -32.05 -15.98 -16.76
C PHE A 334 -32.53 -17.31 -16.16
N THR A 335 -33.28 -17.27 -15.06
CA THR A 335 -33.88 -18.48 -14.47
C THR A 335 -34.96 -19.07 -15.39
N ARG A 336 -35.79 -18.22 -16.00
CA ARG A 336 -36.76 -18.60 -17.04
C ARG A 336 -36.06 -19.23 -18.25
N TYR A 337 -35.09 -18.53 -18.84
CA TYR A 337 -34.34 -19.00 -20.00
C TYR A 337 -33.60 -20.33 -19.71
N ARG A 338 -33.08 -20.50 -18.48
CA ARG A 338 -32.49 -21.78 -18.05
C ARG A 338 -33.53 -22.90 -18.14
N LEU A 339 -34.69 -22.75 -17.50
CA LEU A 339 -35.70 -23.81 -17.53
C LEU A 339 -36.20 -24.09 -18.95
N GLU A 340 -36.48 -23.04 -19.73
CA GLU A 340 -36.89 -23.16 -21.13
C GLU A 340 -35.85 -23.92 -21.97
N SER A 341 -34.55 -23.62 -21.82
CA SER A 341 -33.47 -24.35 -22.52
C SER A 341 -33.37 -25.82 -22.12
N LEU A 342 -33.58 -26.12 -20.84
CA LEU A 342 -33.60 -27.49 -20.30
C LEU A 342 -34.88 -28.26 -20.66
N ARG A 343 -35.89 -27.58 -21.22
CA ARG A 343 -37.17 -28.13 -21.66
C ARG A 343 -37.45 -27.93 -23.15
N ARG A 344 -36.48 -27.44 -23.93
CA ARG A 344 -36.61 -27.10 -25.36
C ARG A 344 -37.09 -28.25 -26.26
N ASP A 345 -36.96 -29.49 -25.79
CA ASP A 345 -37.39 -30.71 -26.47
C ASP A 345 -38.36 -31.55 -25.62
N ALA A 346 -38.96 -30.98 -24.56
CA ALA A 346 -39.95 -31.66 -23.72
C ALA A 346 -41.18 -32.10 -24.52
N HIS A 347 -41.59 -31.29 -25.50
CA HIS A 347 -42.63 -31.57 -26.48
C HIS A 347 -42.06 -31.33 -27.88
N LEU A 348 -41.85 -32.40 -28.64
CA LEU A 348 -41.26 -32.34 -29.98
C LEU A 348 -42.19 -33.02 -31.00
N GLY A 349 -42.48 -32.34 -32.10
CA GLY A 349 -43.04 -32.96 -33.30
C GLY A 349 -41.92 -33.29 -34.29
N GLU A 350 -42.00 -34.43 -34.95
CA GLU A 350 -41.04 -34.89 -35.98
C GLU A 350 -41.84 -35.39 -37.19
N GLY A 351 -41.46 -35.03 -38.41
CA GLY A 351 -42.26 -35.35 -39.59
C GLY A 351 -41.49 -35.44 -40.90
N GLU A 352 -42.14 -35.97 -41.93
CA GLU A 352 -41.62 -36.03 -43.31
C GLU A 352 -42.57 -35.23 -44.23
N SER A 353 -42.02 -34.43 -45.16
CA SER A 353 -42.81 -33.69 -46.15
C SER A 353 -42.08 -33.55 -47.49
N ASN A 354 -42.82 -33.15 -48.52
CA ASN A 354 -42.29 -32.73 -49.82
C ASN A 354 -42.24 -31.19 -49.97
N ILE A 355 -42.42 -30.42 -48.88
CA ILE A 355 -42.64 -28.96 -48.91
C ILE A 355 -41.29 -28.22 -48.96
N PRO A 356 -40.88 -27.58 -50.07
CA PRO A 356 -39.53 -27.02 -50.17
C PRO A 356 -39.29 -25.85 -49.21
N GLY A 357 -40.33 -25.03 -48.97
CA GLY A 357 -40.25 -23.80 -48.17
C GLY A 357 -40.21 -23.97 -46.65
N LEU A 358 -40.07 -25.19 -46.11
CA LEU A 358 -39.89 -25.39 -44.66
C LEU A 358 -38.46 -25.06 -44.24
N SER A 359 -38.31 -24.15 -43.29
CA SER A 359 -37.03 -23.72 -42.71
C SER A 359 -37.22 -23.35 -41.24
N PRO A 360 -36.16 -23.42 -40.39
CA PRO A 360 -36.19 -22.81 -39.07
C PRO A 360 -36.56 -21.32 -39.16
N GLY A 361 -37.21 -20.80 -38.12
CA GLY A 361 -37.73 -19.41 -38.10
C GLY A 361 -39.15 -19.26 -38.65
N ARG A 362 -39.67 -20.27 -39.35
CA ARG A 362 -41.05 -20.30 -39.85
C ARG A 362 -42.00 -21.07 -38.94
N LEU A 363 -43.27 -20.71 -39.05
CA LEU A 363 -44.39 -21.43 -38.43
C LEU A 363 -45.07 -22.34 -39.45
N LEU A 364 -45.45 -23.55 -39.02
CA LEU A 364 -46.19 -24.54 -39.80
C LEU A 364 -47.56 -24.75 -39.16
N THR A 365 -48.64 -24.38 -39.85
CA THR A 365 -50.00 -24.79 -39.47
C THR A 365 -50.33 -26.12 -40.14
N LEU A 366 -50.36 -27.18 -39.35
CA LEU A 366 -50.77 -28.50 -39.82
C LEU A 366 -52.30 -28.59 -39.83
N SER A 367 -52.87 -29.27 -40.82
CA SER A 367 -54.31 -29.50 -40.95
C SER A 367 -54.60 -30.91 -41.47
N GLN A 368 -55.86 -31.36 -41.38
CA GLN A 368 -56.32 -32.68 -41.86
C GLN A 368 -55.65 -33.92 -41.22
N HIS A 369 -54.86 -33.76 -40.16
CA HIS A 369 -54.31 -34.89 -39.42
C HIS A 369 -55.43 -35.61 -38.62
N PRO A 370 -55.48 -36.97 -38.58
CA PRO A 370 -56.55 -37.71 -37.91
C PRO A 370 -56.66 -37.47 -36.39
N ASN A 371 -55.54 -37.18 -35.72
CA ASN A 371 -55.56 -36.65 -34.35
C ASN A 371 -55.78 -35.12 -34.39
N PRO A 372 -56.89 -34.58 -33.85
CA PRO A 372 -57.19 -33.16 -33.86
C PRO A 372 -56.18 -32.31 -33.09
N GLU A 373 -55.49 -32.85 -32.06
CA GLU A 373 -54.46 -32.10 -31.33
C GLU A 373 -53.30 -31.64 -32.21
N PHE A 374 -53.04 -32.34 -33.32
CA PHE A 374 -51.90 -32.03 -34.18
C PHE A 374 -52.26 -30.94 -35.20
N ASN A 375 -53.55 -30.67 -35.40
CA ASN A 375 -54.06 -29.65 -36.33
C ASN A 375 -53.96 -28.23 -35.72
N THR A 376 -52.73 -27.82 -35.43
CA THR A 376 -52.39 -26.56 -34.78
C THR A 376 -51.17 -25.92 -35.45
N THR A 377 -50.75 -24.76 -34.94
CA THR A 377 -49.52 -24.10 -35.40
C THR A 377 -48.33 -24.58 -34.58
N TRP A 378 -47.29 -24.97 -35.30
CA TRP A 378 -46.02 -25.51 -34.81
C TRP A 378 -44.88 -24.55 -35.20
N GLN A 379 -43.86 -24.43 -34.34
CA GLN A 379 -42.62 -23.71 -34.64
C GLN A 379 -41.62 -24.68 -35.28
N VAL A 380 -41.15 -24.43 -36.50
CA VAL A 380 -40.08 -25.24 -37.12
C VAL A 380 -38.76 -24.93 -36.43
N ILE A 381 -38.10 -25.95 -35.88
CA ILE A 381 -36.84 -25.82 -35.13
C ILE A 381 -35.64 -26.38 -35.90
N GLY A 382 -35.87 -27.28 -36.86
CA GLY A 382 -34.83 -27.93 -37.64
C GLY A 382 -35.39 -28.64 -38.86
N VAL A 383 -34.62 -28.68 -39.94
CA VAL A 383 -35.00 -29.31 -41.22
C VAL A 383 -33.77 -29.99 -41.82
N VAL A 384 -33.96 -31.22 -42.31
CA VAL A 384 -32.99 -31.93 -43.16
C VAL A 384 -33.68 -32.19 -44.50
N SER A 385 -33.32 -31.41 -45.51
CA SER A 385 -33.86 -31.54 -46.87
C SER A 385 -32.90 -32.32 -47.76
N ARG A 386 -33.44 -33.19 -48.61
CA ARG A 386 -32.69 -33.97 -49.60
C ARG A 386 -33.37 -33.90 -50.96
N GLY A 387 -32.56 -33.90 -52.01
CA GLY A 387 -33.07 -34.09 -53.36
C GLY A 387 -32.02 -34.73 -54.27
N GLU A 388 -32.50 -35.50 -55.23
CA GLU A 388 -31.70 -36.10 -56.31
C GLU A 388 -32.31 -35.74 -57.65
N GLN A 389 -31.45 -35.53 -58.64
CA GLN A 389 -31.74 -35.16 -60.03
C GLN A 389 -30.92 -36.07 -60.96
N PRO A 390 -31.24 -37.37 -61.07
CA PRO A 390 -30.39 -38.35 -61.77
C PRO A 390 -30.13 -38.00 -63.24
N GLN A 391 -31.11 -37.37 -63.89
CA GLN A 391 -31.06 -36.90 -65.28
C GLN A 391 -29.98 -35.82 -65.58
N SER A 392 -29.22 -35.37 -64.58
CA SER A 392 -28.08 -34.45 -64.76
C SER A 392 -26.75 -35.17 -65.07
N VAL A 393 -26.70 -36.50 -64.92
CA VAL A 393 -25.54 -37.34 -65.26
C VAL A 393 -25.77 -37.97 -66.64
N GLU A 394 -24.87 -37.70 -67.58
CA GLU A 394 -24.93 -38.33 -68.91
C GLU A 394 -24.59 -39.83 -68.81
N GLY A 395 -25.52 -40.66 -69.29
CA GLY A 395 -25.42 -42.13 -69.23
C GLY A 395 -26.21 -42.81 -68.10
N GLU A 396 -26.55 -42.10 -67.02
CA GLU A 396 -27.36 -42.62 -65.89
C GLU A 396 -28.82 -42.14 -65.90
N ALA A 397 -29.39 -41.92 -67.09
CA ALA A 397 -30.81 -41.62 -67.29
C ALA A 397 -31.71 -42.84 -67.00
N GLY A 398 -31.80 -43.25 -65.74
CA GLY A 398 -32.74 -44.26 -65.26
C GLY A 398 -34.18 -43.75 -65.26
N GLU A 399 -35.14 -44.66 -65.09
CA GLU A 399 -36.60 -44.37 -65.10
C GLU A 399 -37.10 -43.49 -63.93
N LYS A 400 -36.20 -42.88 -63.14
CA LYS A 400 -36.51 -42.05 -61.97
C LYS A 400 -36.29 -40.56 -62.28
N GLY A 401 -37.37 -39.77 -62.25
CA GLY A 401 -37.29 -38.31 -62.32
C GLY A 401 -36.79 -37.66 -61.02
N THR A 402 -36.59 -36.33 -61.05
CA THR A 402 -36.20 -35.53 -59.87
C THR A 402 -37.13 -35.80 -58.68
N TYR A 403 -36.56 -35.98 -57.47
CA TYR A 403 -37.34 -36.06 -56.24
C TYR A 403 -36.79 -35.14 -55.15
N PHE A 404 -37.67 -34.72 -54.24
CA PHE A 404 -37.35 -33.94 -53.05
C PHE A 404 -38.14 -34.49 -51.86
N THR A 405 -37.48 -34.60 -50.70
CA THR A 405 -38.12 -34.86 -49.41
C THR A 405 -37.39 -34.07 -48.32
N ASN A 406 -38.08 -33.74 -47.24
CA ASN A 406 -37.43 -33.26 -46.02
C ASN A 406 -37.98 -33.97 -44.79
N HIS A 407 -37.08 -34.15 -43.82
CA HIS A 407 -37.44 -34.45 -42.45
C HIS A 407 -37.39 -33.15 -41.64
N PHE A 408 -38.41 -32.87 -40.84
CA PHE A 408 -38.47 -31.65 -40.04
C PHE A 408 -38.77 -31.94 -38.57
N GLN A 409 -38.28 -31.05 -37.70
CA GLN A 409 -38.55 -31.03 -36.27
C GLN A 409 -39.27 -29.73 -35.90
N VAL A 410 -40.26 -29.83 -35.03
CA VAL A 410 -41.08 -28.70 -34.56
C VAL A 410 -41.35 -28.76 -33.05
N ILE A 411 -41.67 -27.62 -32.45
CA ILE A 411 -42.24 -27.54 -31.09
C ILE A 411 -43.57 -26.78 -31.09
N PRO A 412 -44.40 -26.87 -30.03
CA PRO A 412 -45.65 -26.12 -29.94
C PRO A 412 -45.41 -24.60 -29.99
N ARG A 413 -46.23 -23.85 -30.76
CA ARG A 413 -46.04 -22.40 -30.98
C ARG A 413 -45.92 -21.55 -29.70
N TYR A 414 -46.59 -21.93 -28.61
CA TYR A 414 -46.59 -21.16 -27.36
C TYR A 414 -45.29 -21.34 -26.55
N GLN A 415 -44.45 -22.33 -26.88
CA GLN A 415 -43.17 -22.53 -26.23
C GLN A 415 -42.11 -21.70 -26.97
N THR A 416 -41.37 -20.86 -26.25
CA THR A 416 -40.15 -20.25 -26.82
C THR A 416 -39.01 -21.26 -26.75
N TRP A 417 -38.47 -21.65 -27.89
CA TRP A 417 -37.25 -22.45 -27.97
C TRP A 417 -36.05 -21.63 -27.46
N ARG A 418 -35.16 -22.27 -26.68
CA ARG A 418 -33.91 -21.67 -26.20
C ARG A 418 -32.76 -22.67 -26.45
N PRO A 419 -31.57 -22.20 -26.89
CA PRO A 419 -30.40 -23.07 -26.98
C PRO A 419 -29.95 -23.49 -25.57
N LEU A 420 -29.33 -24.66 -25.44
CA LEU A 420 -28.72 -25.07 -24.17
C LEU A 420 -27.55 -24.15 -23.82
N GLN A 421 -27.44 -23.83 -22.53
CA GLN A 421 -26.32 -23.07 -22.00
C GLN A 421 -24.99 -23.78 -22.29
N ARG A 422 -24.07 -23.07 -22.92
CA ARG A 422 -22.70 -23.56 -23.15
C ARG A 422 -21.83 -23.31 -21.92
N THR A 423 -20.94 -24.26 -21.62
CA THR A 423 -19.91 -24.08 -20.59
C THR A 423 -19.04 -22.86 -20.95
N LYS A 424 -18.92 -21.91 -20.02
CA LYS A 424 -18.05 -20.75 -20.21
C LYS A 424 -16.59 -21.17 -20.09
N PRO A 425 -15.68 -20.72 -20.98
CA PRO A 425 -14.26 -20.93 -20.79
C PRO A 425 -13.82 -20.32 -19.46
N LYS A 426 -12.97 -21.05 -18.73
CA LYS A 426 -12.45 -20.62 -17.44
C LYS A 426 -11.03 -20.10 -17.56
N VAL A 427 -10.63 -19.24 -16.64
CA VAL A 427 -9.23 -18.92 -16.38
C VAL A 427 -8.71 -19.96 -15.38
N ASP A 428 -7.69 -20.73 -15.76
CA ASP A 428 -7.19 -21.86 -14.95
C ASP A 428 -6.46 -21.44 -13.66
N GLY A 429 -6.06 -20.16 -13.57
CA GLY A 429 -5.42 -19.60 -12.38
C GLY A 429 -5.07 -18.11 -12.55
N PRO A 430 -4.51 -17.48 -11.49
CA PRO A 430 -4.28 -16.05 -11.44
C PRO A 430 -3.43 -15.53 -12.61
N GLN A 431 -3.84 -14.40 -13.17
CA GLN A 431 -3.16 -13.69 -14.24
C GLN A 431 -2.47 -12.44 -13.70
N ILE A 432 -1.34 -12.07 -14.29
CA ILE A 432 -0.67 -10.81 -13.96
C ILE A 432 -1.32 -9.67 -14.76
N ALA A 433 -1.59 -8.55 -14.10
CA ALA A 433 -2.07 -7.32 -14.74
C ALA A 433 -1.36 -6.09 -14.15
N GLN A 434 -1.34 -4.99 -14.91
CA GLN A 434 -0.81 -3.71 -14.46
C GLN A 434 -1.95 -2.78 -14.02
N VAL A 435 -1.84 -2.13 -12.87
CA VAL A 435 -2.82 -1.15 -12.39
C VAL A 435 -2.78 0.11 -13.26
N VAL A 436 -3.94 0.64 -13.64
CA VAL A 436 -4.08 1.80 -14.55
C VAL A 436 -5.04 2.85 -14.00
N GLY A 437 -4.97 4.04 -14.57
CA GLY A 437 -5.79 5.19 -14.22
C GLY A 437 -5.55 6.38 -15.16
N PRO A 438 -6.15 7.54 -14.88
CA PRO A 438 -6.02 8.72 -15.73
C PRO A 438 -4.57 9.19 -15.85
N LYS A 439 -4.22 9.80 -16.99
CA LYS A 439 -2.87 10.28 -17.26
C LYS A 439 -2.39 11.27 -16.19
N GLY A 440 -1.28 10.95 -15.53
CA GLY A 440 -0.67 11.76 -14.47
C GLY A 440 -1.23 11.50 -13.06
N GLU A 441 -2.14 10.53 -12.90
CA GLU A 441 -2.61 10.08 -11.60
C GLU A 441 -1.75 8.93 -11.05
N GLU A 442 -1.48 8.94 -9.73
CA GLU A 442 -0.71 7.89 -9.05
C GLU A 442 -1.63 6.90 -8.32
N ILE A 443 -2.81 7.35 -7.86
CA ILE A 443 -3.78 6.52 -7.13
C ILE A 443 -5.16 6.75 -7.76
N PHE A 444 -5.70 5.71 -8.41
CA PHE A 444 -7.03 5.74 -9.01
C PHE A 444 -7.90 4.64 -8.42
N THR A 445 -8.88 5.05 -7.59
CA THR A 445 -9.71 4.15 -6.78
C THR A 445 -11.15 4.67 -6.70
N ASP A 446 -12.08 3.77 -6.41
CA ASP A 446 -13.45 4.14 -6.02
C ASP A 446 -13.67 4.12 -4.50
N ASN A 447 -14.91 4.43 -4.09
CA ASN A 447 -15.35 4.52 -2.69
C ASN A 447 -15.24 3.21 -1.88
N VAL A 448 -14.91 2.08 -2.50
CA VAL A 448 -14.74 0.78 -1.82
C VAL A 448 -13.37 0.13 -2.13
N GLY A 449 -12.38 0.95 -2.52
CA GLY A 449 -10.99 0.52 -2.68
C GLY A 449 -10.72 -0.31 -3.94
N ARG A 450 -11.59 -0.26 -4.95
CA ARG A 450 -11.38 -0.96 -6.23
C ARG A 450 -10.46 -0.16 -7.12
N VAL A 451 -9.65 -0.85 -7.93
CA VAL A 451 -8.79 -0.23 -8.96
C VAL A 451 -9.15 -0.76 -10.35
N ARG A 452 -8.57 -0.17 -11.40
CA ARG A 452 -8.63 -0.69 -12.77
C ARG A 452 -7.28 -1.27 -13.17
N VAL A 453 -7.26 -2.20 -14.12
CA VAL A 453 -6.04 -2.85 -14.62
C VAL A 453 -6.03 -2.95 -16.14
N GLN A 454 -4.84 -3.08 -16.72
CA GLN A 454 -4.61 -3.57 -18.07
C GLN A 454 -4.07 -5.01 -17.97
N PHE A 455 -4.75 -5.97 -18.57
CA PHE A 455 -4.24 -7.34 -18.71
C PHE A 455 -3.24 -7.40 -19.87
N PHE A 456 -2.17 -8.19 -19.74
CA PHE A 456 -1.16 -8.33 -20.79
C PHE A 456 -1.64 -9.08 -22.05
N TRP A 457 -2.73 -9.84 -21.95
CA TRP A 457 -3.38 -10.50 -23.09
C TRP A 457 -4.42 -9.60 -23.78
N ASP A 458 -4.85 -8.51 -23.16
CA ASP A 458 -5.76 -7.56 -23.81
C ASP A 458 -4.94 -6.65 -24.74
N ARG A 459 -5.22 -6.80 -26.04
CA ARG A 459 -4.54 -6.10 -27.13
C ARG A 459 -5.26 -4.82 -27.57
N GLU A 460 -6.49 -4.59 -27.11
CA GLU A 460 -7.33 -3.46 -27.51
C GLU A 460 -7.28 -2.31 -26.48
N GLY A 461 -6.93 -2.61 -25.23
CA GLY A 461 -6.72 -1.64 -24.16
C GLY A 461 -5.51 -0.71 -24.36
N LYS A 462 -5.54 0.44 -23.68
CA LYS A 462 -4.64 1.58 -23.93
C LYS A 462 -3.80 1.98 -22.71
N TYR A 463 -3.78 1.14 -21.66
CA TYR A 463 -3.14 1.45 -20.38
C TYR A 463 -3.68 2.73 -19.71
N ASP A 464 -4.98 2.98 -19.85
CA ASP A 464 -5.70 4.14 -19.31
C ASP A 464 -6.83 3.74 -18.35
N ASP A 465 -7.55 4.72 -17.83
CA ASP A 465 -8.71 4.52 -16.95
C ASP A 465 -9.89 3.79 -17.60
N HIS A 466 -9.85 3.47 -18.89
CA HIS A 466 -10.89 2.74 -19.62
C HIS A 466 -10.54 1.26 -19.87
N SER A 467 -9.37 0.79 -19.44
CA SER A 467 -8.86 -0.56 -19.78
C SER A 467 -9.63 -1.72 -19.13
N SER A 468 -10.25 -1.52 -17.95
CA SER A 468 -11.08 -2.54 -17.30
C SER A 468 -12.24 -1.96 -16.49
N CYS A 469 -13.12 -2.85 -16.01
CA CYS A 469 -14.04 -2.54 -14.94
C CYS A 469 -13.30 -2.29 -13.61
N TRP A 470 -14.05 -1.91 -12.58
CA TRP A 470 -13.55 -1.71 -11.23
C TRP A 470 -13.40 -3.05 -10.47
N ILE A 471 -12.15 -3.46 -10.24
CA ILE A 471 -11.76 -4.75 -9.66
C ILE A 471 -11.51 -4.61 -8.16
N ARG A 472 -12.09 -5.52 -7.35
CA ARG A 472 -11.87 -5.55 -5.89
C ARG A 472 -10.46 -6.01 -5.56
N VAL A 473 -9.88 -5.41 -4.53
CA VAL A 473 -8.53 -5.72 -4.05
C VAL A 473 -8.62 -6.40 -2.69
N SER A 474 -8.15 -7.65 -2.62
CA SER A 474 -7.98 -8.38 -1.37
C SER A 474 -7.06 -7.60 -0.42
N GLN A 475 -7.43 -7.52 0.85
CA GLN A 475 -6.68 -6.86 1.91
C GLN A 475 -6.25 -7.90 2.94
N ALA A 476 -5.15 -7.63 3.65
CA ALA A 476 -4.66 -8.51 4.71
C ALA A 476 -5.69 -8.69 5.84
N TRP A 477 -6.53 -7.69 6.10
CA TRP A 477 -7.64 -7.76 7.04
C TRP A 477 -8.72 -6.73 6.66
N ALA A 478 -9.99 -7.13 6.55
CA ALA A 478 -11.09 -6.21 6.23
C ALA A 478 -12.32 -6.49 7.11
N GLY A 479 -12.77 -5.49 7.85
CA GLY A 479 -13.97 -5.50 8.67
C GLY A 479 -14.84 -4.25 8.45
N GLN A 480 -15.96 -4.14 9.17
CA GLN A 480 -16.91 -3.04 9.00
C GLN A 480 -16.35 -1.73 9.58
N GLY A 481 -15.66 -0.95 8.75
CA GLY A 481 -15.03 0.33 9.14
C GLY A 481 -13.67 0.19 9.83
N TRP A 482 -13.06 -0.99 9.79
CA TRP A 482 -11.77 -1.28 10.41
C TRP A 482 -10.99 -2.34 9.61
N GLY A 483 -9.66 -2.40 9.78
CA GLY A 483 -8.78 -3.34 9.09
C GLY A 483 -7.58 -2.66 8.43
N VAL A 484 -6.97 -3.34 7.46
CA VAL A 484 -5.84 -2.84 6.66
C VAL A 484 -6.37 -2.38 5.30
N LEU A 485 -5.97 -1.18 4.87
CA LEU A 485 -6.26 -0.67 3.53
C LEU A 485 -4.97 -0.22 2.84
N ALA A 486 -4.47 -1.05 1.93
CA ALA A 486 -3.42 -0.68 1.01
C ALA A 486 -4.00 -0.66 -0.41
N ILE A 487 -4.00 0.49 -1.08
CA ILE A 487 -4.54 0.62 -2.43
C ILE A 487 -3.38 0.42 -3.44
N PRO A 488 -3.54 -0.40 -4.50
CA PRO A 488 -2.57 -0.49 -5.59
C PRO A 488 -2.42 0.84 -6.33
N ARG A 489 -1.18 1.24 -6.62
CA ARG A 489 -0.88 2.49 -7.36
C ARG A 489 -0.80 2.24 -8.86
N VAL A 490 -1.13 3.25 -9.65
CA VAL A 490 -1.01 3.22 -11.11
C VAL A 490 0.43 2.84 -11.49
N GLY A 491 0.55 1.89 -12.42
CA GLY A 491 1.82 1.32 -12.86
C GLY A 491 2.30 0.08 -12.08
N GLN A 492 1.74 -0.22 -10.91
CA GLN A 492 2.11 -1.41 -10.13
C GLN A 492 1.58 -2.71 -10.74
N GLU A 493 2.30 -3.81 -10.50
CA GLU A 493 1.92 -5.15 -10.91
C GLU A 493 1.06 -5.84 -9.83
N VAL A 494 -0.04 -6.47 -10.27
CA VAL A 494 -1.00 -7.17 -9.40
C VAL A 494 -1.33 -8.56 -9.93
N LEU A 495 -1.60 -9.49 -9.01
CA LEU A 495 -2.15 -10.81 -9.33
C LEU A 495 -3.67 -10.73 -9.30
N VAL A 496 -4.31 -11.05 -10.42
CA VAL A 496 -5.76 -11.05 -10.61
C VAL A 496 -6.23 -12.49 -10.75
N ASP A 497 -7.01 -12.93 -9.77
CA ASP A 497 -7.74 -14.20 -9.80
C ASP A 497 -9.17 -13.97 -10.31
N PHE A 498 -9.91 -15.05 -10.57
CA PHE A 498 -11.24 -15.01 -11.20
C PHE A 498 -12.21 -15.88 -10.42
N LEU A 499 -13.29 -15.29 -9.89
CA LEU A 499 -14.25 -16.02 -9.07
C LEU A 499 -14.93 -17.12 -9.90
N ASP A 500 -14.94 -18.35 -9.37
CA ASP A 500 -15.35 -19.59 -10.07
C ASP A 500 -14.59 -19.89 -11.38
N GLY A 501 -13.45 -19.22 -11.61
CA GLY A 501 -12.71 -19.19 -12.87
C GLY A 501 -13.38 -18.34 -13.96
N ASP A 502 -14.43 -17.57 -13.64
CA ASP A 502 -15.19 -16.79 -14.61
C ASP A 502 -14.42 -15.50 -15.00
N PRO A 503 -14.04 -15.33 -16.29
CA PRO A 503 -13.25 -14.19 -16.74
C PRO A 503 -13.96 -12.83 -16.57
N ASP A 504 -15.30 -12.82 -16.38
CA ASP A 504 -16.06 -11.59 -16.11
C ASP A 504 -16.07 -11.20 -14.62
N GLN A 505 -15.51 -12.02 -13.73
CA GLN A 505 -15.47 -11.81 -12.27
C GLN A 505 -14.04 -11.70 -11.70
N PRO A 506 -13.19 -10.77 -12.20
CA PRO A 506 -11.84 -10.59 -11.68
C PRO A 506 -11.82 -10.07 -10.24
N ILE A 507 -10.80 -10.48 -9.48
CA ILE A 507 -10.49 -10.01 -8.14
C ILE A 507 -8.96 -10.00 -7.95
N ILE A 508 -8.40 -8.89 -7.46
CA ILE A 508 -6.96 -8.81 -7.17
C ILE A 508 -6.70 -9.52 -5.84
N THR A 509 -5.84 -10.54 -5.86
CA THR A 509 -5.52 -11.38 -4.70
C THR A 509 -4.10 -11.17 -4.17
N GLY A 510 -3.20 -10.60 -4.97
CA GLY A 510 -1.80 -10.40 -4.59
C GLY A 510 -1.09 -9.31 -5.37
N ARG A 511 0.20 -9.12 -5.07
CA ARG A 511 1.10 -8.14 -5.71
C ARG A 511 2.48 -8.74 -5.86
N THR A 512 3.22 -8.26 -6.84
CA THR A 512 4.56 -8.75 -7.19
C THR A 512 5.52 -7.58 -7.39
N TYR A 513 6.77 -7.80 -6.98
CA TYR A 513 7.88 -6.94 -7.34
C TYR A 513 8.53 -7.46 -8.63
N HIS A 514 9.05 -6.55 -9.45
CA HIS A 514 9.74 -6.85 -10.70
C HIS A 514 10.85 -5.82 -10.95
N THR A 515 11.53 -5.89 -12.09
CA THR A 515 12.73 -5.07 -12.38
C THR A 515 12.55 -3.54 -12.36
N ARG A 516 11.31 -3.03 -12.37
CA ARG A 516 11.01 -1.58 -12.22
C ARG A 516 10.28 -1.25 -10.92
N ASN A 517 9.40 -2.14 -10.44
CA ASN A 517 8.81 -2.09 -9.11
C ASN A 517 9.63 -2.96 -8.17
N VAL A 518 10.77 -2.46 -7.69
CA VAL A 518 11.70 -3.21 -6.84
C VAL A 518 11.24 -3.29 -5.38
N PRO A 519 11.59 -4.34 -4.62
CA PRO A 519 11.29 -4.41 -3.19
C PRO A 519 12.02 -3.31 -2.39
N PRO A 520 11.50 -2.91 -1.21
CA PRO A 520 12.21 -2.01 -0.31
C PRO A 520 13.50 -2.67 0.20
N GLY A 521 14.57 -1.89 0.32
CA GLY A 521 15.90 -2.36 0.71
C GLY A 521 16.77 -2.76 -0.49
N ALA A 522 17.86 -3.47 -0.21
CA ALA A 522 18.82 -3.95 -1.20
C ALA A 522 18.93 -5.47 -1.08
N LEU A 523 18.03 -6.21 -1.71
CA LEU A 523 18.10 -7.67 -1.73
C LEU A 523 19.16 -8.16 -2.74
N PRO A 524 19.94 -9.21 -2.42
CA PRO A 524 19.80 -10.11 -1.27
C PRO A 524 20.55 -9.67 0.01
N GLN A 525 21.17 -8.49 0.05
CA GLN A 525 21.92 -8.02 1.23
C GLN A 525 21.00 -7.81 2.44
N SER A 526 19.83 -7.19 2.26
CA SER A 526 18.81 -6.94 3.29
C SER A 526 17.86 -8.13 3.54
N LYS A 527 18.34 -9.37 3.42
CA LYS A 527 17.52 -10.60 3.53
C LYS A 527 16.93 -10.88 4.93
N THR A 528 17.45 -10.23 5.96
CA THR A 528 17.00 -10.30 7.36
C THR A 528 16.01 -9.18 7.72
N GLN A 529 15.63 -8.34 6.75
CA GLN A 529 14.74 -7.21 6.97
C GLN A 529 13.30 -7.51 6.53
N MET A 530 12.34 -7.12 7.36
CA MET A 530 10.92 -7.08 7.03
C MET A 530 10.41 -5.63 7.14
N ALA A 531 9.89 -5.08 6.05
CA ALA A 531 9.50 -3.67 5.96
C ALA A 531 8.05 -3.48 5.51
N LEU A 532 7.30 -2.64 6.24
CA LEU A 532 6.06 -2.01 5.78
C LEU A 532 6.38 -0.54 5.42
N ARG A 533 6.81 -0.32 4.17
CA ARG A 533 7.17 1.00 3.64
C ARG A 533 6.06 1.56 2.74
N SER A 534 5.69 2.81 2.99
CA SER A 534 4.78 3.61 2.15
C SER A 534 5.56 4.52 1.19
N LYS A 535 4.88 5.41 0.45
CA LYS A 535 5.50 6.47 -0.35
C LYS A 535 4.63 7.72 -0.29
N THR A 536 5.21 8.91 -0.20
CA THR A 536 4.48 10.18 -0.35
C THR A 536 3.68 10.17 -1.67
N TYR A 537 2.46 10.70 -1.64
CA TYR A 537 1.63 10.83 -2.85
C TYR A 537 2.12 12.02 -3.69
N LYS A 538 2.41 11.78 -4.98
CA LYS A 538 2.94 12.79 -5.92
C LYS A 538 4.14 13.59 -5.38
N GLY A 539 5.00 12.93 -4.61
CA GLY A 539 6.21 13.53 -4.04
C GLY A 539 7.18 12.49 -3.48
N GLU A 540 8.28 12.98 -2.93
CA GLU A 540 9.36 12.16 -2.37
C GLU A 540 9.13 11.81 -0.89
N GLY A 541 9.80 10.76 -0.41
CA GLY A 541 9.75 10.33 0.98
C GLY A 541 8.74 9.21 1.29
N TYR A 542 8.73 8.75 2.54
CA TYR A 542 7.99 7.58 2.99
C TYR A 542 7.78 7.54 4.51
N ASN A 543 6.69 6.92 4.96
CA ASN A 543 6.58 6.38 6.32
C ASN A 543 6.92 4.88 6.30
N GLU A 544 7.56 4.37 7.34
CA GLU A 544 8.01 2.97 7.42
C GLU A 544 7.94 2.40 8.83
N LEU A 545 7.57 1.12 8.92
CA LEU A 545 7.86 0.24 10.05
C LEU A 545 8.79 -0.87 9.54
N LEU A 546 10.00 -0.96 10.10
CA LEU A 546 11.07 -1.88 9.68
C LEU A 546 11.52 -2.72 10.86
N PHE A 547 11.60 -4.03 10.65
CA PHE A 547 12.20 -5.01 11.54
C PHE A 547 13.49 -5.52 10.89
N GLU A 548 14.59 -5.53 11.64
CA GLU A 548 15.86 -6.17 11.30
C GLU A 548 16.07 -7.33 12.28
N ASP A 549 16.20 -8.54 11.75
CA ASP A 549 16.37 -9.79 12.51
C ASP A 549 17.81 -10.35 12.41
N ALA A 550 18.78 -9.52 12.02
CA ALA A 550 20.20 -9.88 12.01
C ALA A 550 20.72 -10.12 13.44
N PRO A 551 21.30 -11.31 13.76
CA PRO A 551 21.70 -11.64 15.13
C PRO A 551 22.71 -10.67 15.75
N GLY A 552 22.39 -10.12 16.92
CA GLY A 552 23.19 -9.10 17.62
C GLY A 552 23.13 -7.70 17.00
N GLN A 553 22.26 -7.48 16.01
CA GLN A 553 21.98 -6.20 15.35
C GLN A 553 20.47 -5.98 15.21
N GLU A 554 19.66 -6.67 16.03
CA GLU A 554 18.20 -6.66 15.95
C GLU A 554 17.67 -5.24 16.19
N GLN A 555 16.81 -4.75 15.29
CA GLN A 555 16.32 -3.38 15.34
C GLN A 555 14.84 -3.29 14.93
N LEU A 556 14.06 -2.57 15.73
CA LEU A 556 12.78 -2.00 15.33
C LEU A 556 12.99 -0.52 14.98
N ASN A 557 12.68 -0.14 13.75
CA ASN A 557 12.78 1.24 13.28
C ASN A 557 11.40 1.74 12.79
N LEU A 558 10.97 2.88 13.33
CA LEU A 558 9.71 3.53 13.00
C LEU A 558 10.00 4.93 12.45
N HIS A 559 9.75 5.14 11.16
CA HIS A 559 9.98 6.40 10.46
C HIS A 559 8.66 7.06 10.07
N ALA A 560 8.44 8.28 10.55
CA ALA A 560 7.32 9.14 10.15
C ALA A 560 7.83 10.31 9.30
N GLN A 561 7.25 10.51 8.11
CA GLN A 561 7.69 11.50 7.14
C GLN A 561 7.38 12.95 7.55
N ARG A 562 6.40 13.16 8.44
CA ARG A 562 6.00 14.49 8.91
C ARG A 562 5.56 14.48 10.37
N ASP A 563 4.32 14.06 10.64
CA ASP A 563 3.73 14.06 11.97
C ASP A 563 3.61 12.62 12.48
N MET A 564 3.91 12.41 13.77
CA MET A 564 3.64 11.16 14.48
C MET A 564 2.75 11.48 15.67
N ASN A 565 1.55 10.88 15.69
CA ASN A 565 0.58 11.04 16.77
C ASN A 565 0.35 9.68 17.43
N THR A 566 0.47 9.62 18.75
CA THR A 566 0.23 8.40 19.54
C THR A 566 -0.83 8.71 20.60
N VAL A 567 -1.92 7.94 20.61
CA VAL A 567 -3.01 8.08 21.57
C VAL A 567 -3.22 6.73 22.25
N VAL A 568 -3.12 6.72 23.58
CA VAL A 568 -3.36 5.54 24.41
C VAL A 568 -4.49 5.88 25.37
N LEU A 569 -5.55 5.06 25.39
CA LEU A 569 -6.78 5.35 26.14
C LEU A 569 -6.75 4.88 27.60
N ASN A 570 -5.70 4.15 27.99
CA ASN A 570 -5.48 3.63 29.34
C ASN A 570 -3.96 3.71 29.62
N ASP A 571 -3.31 2.63 30.03
CA ASP A 571 -1.89 2.63 30.42
C ASP A 571 -0.92 2.56 29.23
N CYS A 572 0.15 3.36 29.28
CA CYS A 572 1.28 3.31 28.35
C CYS A 572 2.58 3.01 29.12
N ASN A 573 3.16 1.84 28.89
CA ASN A 573 4.40 1.40 29.55
C ASN A 573 5.57 1.43 28.57
N THR A 574 6.71 1.99 28.97
CA THR A 574 7.97 1.98 28.21
C THR A 574 9.08 1.46 29.12
N ILE A 575 9.75 0.39 28.70
CA ILE A 575 10.87 -0.22 29.44
C ILE A 575 12.06 -0.28 28.49
N VAL A 576 13.19 0.29 28.91
CA VAL A 576 14.44 0.29 28.14
C VAL A 576 15.56 -0.20 29.05
N SER A 577 16.03 -1.42 28.83
CA SER A 577 16.99 -2.11 29.72
C SER A 577 18.44 -1.63 29.62
N ASN A 578 18.72 -0.67 28.73
CA ASN A 578 20.05 -0.08 28.54
C ASN A 578 19.95 1.45 28.46
N ARG A 579 19.88 2.02 27.25
CA ARG A 579 19.87 3.48 27.05
C ARG A 579 18.63 3.94 26.30
N HIS A 580 17.90 4.88 26.89
CA HIS A 580 16.90 5.69 26.19
C HIS A 580 17.51 7.05 25.81
N GLN A 581 17.21 7.55 24.62
CA GLN A 581 17.64 8.86 24.14
C GLN A 581 16.51 9.52 23.35
N GLU A 582 16.09 10.70 23.77
CA GLU A 582 15.09 11.54 23.09
C GLU A 582 15.75 12.86 22.66
N ILE A 583 15.52 13.32 21.42
CA ILE A 583 16.10 14.57 20.90
C ILE A 583 14.99 15.41 20.24
N ILE A 584 14.52 16.44 20.94
CA ILE A 584 13.53 17.38 20.44
C ILE A 584 14.24 18.62 19.90
N LYS A 585 14.13 18.89 18.60
CA LYS A 585 14.80 20.04 17.93
C LYS A 585 14.05 21.38 18.06
N LYS A 586 12.84 21.36 18.61
CA LYS A 586 12.00 22.55 18.84
C LYS A 586 11.42 22.48 20.25
N ASN A 587 10.09 22.37 20.38
CA ASN A 587 9.40 22.48 21.65
C ASN A 587 8.89 21.10 22.10
N GLN A 588 8.98 20.81 23.40
CA GLN A 588 8.31 19.69 24.05
C GLN A 588 7.32 20.25 25.06
N THR A 589 6.10 19.73 25.10
CA THR A 589 5.07 20.10 26.08
C THR A 589 4.56 18.83 26.73
N ILE A 590 4.61 18.76 28.07
CA ILE A 590 4.18 17.61 28.85
C ILE A 590 3.10 18.06 29.83
N THR A 591 1.88 17.56 29.66
CA THR A 591 0.74 17.82 30.55
C THR A 591 0.36 16.53 31.25
N VAL A 592 0.37 16.52 32.58
CA VAL A 592 -0.12 15.41 33.41
C VAL A 592 -1.25 15.96 34.28
N GLN A 593 -2.45 15.37 34.18
CA GLN A 593 -3.64 15.82 34.91
C GLN A 593 -3.73 15.25 36.34
N GLY A 594 -3.16 14.06 36.54
CA GLY A 594 -2.95 13.45 37.86
C GLY A 594 -1.51 13.64 38.34
N ASP A 595 -1.03 12.68 39.13
CA ASP A 595 0.32 12.75 39.69
C ASP A 595 1.41 12.43 38.66
N ARG A 596 2.46 13.26 38.61
CA ARG A 596 3.69 12.99 37.85
C ARG A 596 4.80 12.56 38.80
N ASN A 597 4.98 11.26 38.95
CA ASN A 597 6.09 10.69 39.72
C ASN A 597 7.32 10.47 38.83
N LYS A 598 8.49 10.93 39.27
CA LYS A 598 9.79 10.67 38.63
C LYS A 598 10.77 10.19 39.69
N THR A 599 11.36 9.03 39.48
CA THR A 599 12.39 8.46 40.34
C THR A 599 13.61 8.18 39.48
N ILE A 600 14.76 8.72 39.87
CA ILE A 600 16.06 8.47 39.26
C ILE A 600 16.93 7.83 40.34
N HIS A 601 17.51 6.67 40.04
CA HIS A 601 18.31 5.92 41.01
C HIS A 601 19.68 6.58 41.24
N GLU A 602 20.32 7.01 40.15
CA GLU A 602 21.60 7.71 40.14
C GLU A 602 21.38 9.23 39.92
N ASN A 603 22.00 9.82 38.89
CA ASN A 603 22.05 11.26 38.67
C ASN A 603 20.95 11.77 37.73
N GLU A 604 20.23 12.81 38.16
CA GLU A 604 19.41 13.65 37.28
C GLU A 604 20.13 14.97 36.97
N MET A 605 20.46 15.19 35.71
CA MET A 605 21.01 16.47 35.23
C MET A 605 19.99 17.16 34.32
N THR A 606 19.60 18.39 34.69
CA THR A 606 18.78 19.28 33.84
C THR A 606 19.57 20.55 33.58
N SER A 607 19.75 20.90 32.31
CA SER A 607 20.39 22.15 31.89
C SER A 607 19.40 22.96 31.05
N VAL A 608 19.19 24.22 31.42
CA VAL A 608 18.32 25.16 30.70
C VAL A 608 19.17 26.38 30.34
N LEU A 609 19.30 26.65 29.04
CA LEU A 609 20.13 27.75 28.51
C LEU A 609 19.36 29.08 28.37
N GLY A 610 18.05 29.06 28.64
CA GLY A 610 17.18 30.23 28.73
C GLY A 610 16.47 30.28 30.07
N ASN A 611 15.23 30.77 30.08
CA ASN A 611 14.44 30.89 31.32
C ASN A 611 13.83 29.55 31.75
N SER A 612 13.65 29.39 33.07
CA SER A 612 13.02 28.22 33.69
C SER A 612 11.93 28.69 34.68
N ASP A 613 10.76 29.04 34.15
CA ASP A 613 9.64 29.54 34.93
C ASP A 613 8.83 28.39 35.57
N THR A 614 8.35 28.55 36.80
CA THR A 614 7.53 27.55 37.51
C THR A 614 6.39 28.23 38.25
N PHE A 615 5.15 27.93 37.85
CA PHE A 615 3.92 28.42 38.48
C PHE A 615 3.19 27.27 39.17
N VAL A 616 2.73 27.49 40.41
CA VAL A 616 2.02 26.49 41.23
C VAL A 616 0.83 27.15 41.92
N GLU A 617 -0.38 26.70 41.59
CA GLU A 617 -1.64 27.29 42.06
C GLU A 617 -1.96 27.00 43.54
N LYS A 618 -1.50 25.85 44.04
CA LYS A 618 -1.73 25.40 45.44
C LYS A 618 -0.47 25.53 46.28
N SER A 619 0.18 24.42 46.62
CA SER A 619 1.42 24.38 47.37
C SER A 619 2.52 23.70 46.57
N THR A 620 3.71 24.27 46.61
CA THR A 620 4.95 23.59 46.22
C THR A 620 5.69 23.17 47.48
N THR A 621 5.86 21.87 47.69
CA THR A 621 6.43 21.32 48.92
C THR A 621 7.78 20.68 48.63
N LYS A 622 8.83 21.51 48.58
CA LYS A 622 10.21 21.05 48.33
C LYS A 622 10.85 20.55 49.64
N GLN A 623 10.50 19.34 50.07
CA GLN A 623 11.13 18.71 51.22
C GLN A 623 12.54 18.24 50.87
N VAL A 624 13.54 18.90 51.46
CA VAL A 624 14.93 18.47 51.35
C VAL A 624 15.40 18.04 52.74
N LYS A 625 15.82 16.77 52.89
CA LYS A 625 16.28 16.21 54.17
C LYS A 625 17.65 16.73 54.66
N LYS A 626 18.21 17.68 53.92
CA LYS A 626 19.49 18.38 54.11
C LYS A 626 19.31 19.75 53.42
N ASP A 627 20.32 20.31 52.78
CA ASP A 627 20.26 21.71 52.32
C ASP A 627 19.38 21.91 51.08
N LEU A 628 18.55 22.94 51.13
CA LEU A 628 17.93 23.59 49.98
C LEU A 628 18.66 24.92 49.74
N VAL A 629 19.46 24.98 48.68
CA VAL A 629 20.09 26.22 48.22
C VAL A 629 19.26 26.81 47.09
N ILE A 630 18.96 28.11 47.19
CA ILE A 630 18.39 28.95 46.13
C ILE A 630 19.30 30.17 46.07
N SER A 631 19.87 30.45 44.90
CA SER A 631 20.89 31.49 44.71
C SER A 631 20.72 32.15 43.34
N SER A 632 20.71 33.48 43.30
CA SER A 632 20.86 34.27 42.09
C SER A 632 22.24 34.92 42.11
N GLN A 633 22.97 34.91 40.99
CA GLN A 633 24.36 35.42 40.94
C GLN A 633 24.45 36.90 40.56
N ASN A 634 23.49 37.44 39.80
CA ASN A 634 23.53 38.78 39.22
C ASN A 634 22.17 39.51 39.29
N GLY A 635 21.29 39.12 40.21
CA GLY A 635 19.95 39.71 40.38
C GLY A 635 19.31 39.28 41.69
N SER A 636 18.08 39.72 41.96
CA SER A 636 17.43 39.45 43.25
C SER A 636 16.81 38.05 43.38
N ILE A 637 16.70 37.57 44.62
CA ILE A 637 15.83 36.48 45.04
C ILE A 637 14.59 37.12 45.67
N THR A 638 13.42 36.93 45.07
CA THR A 638 12.19 37.60 45.48
C THR A 638 11.06 36.61 45.73
N PHE A 639 10.40 36.74 46.89
CA PHE A 639 9.19 36.05 47.29
C PHE A 639 8.08 37.08 47.53
N SER A 640 6.97 37.00 46.82
CA SER A 640 5.87 37.98 46.91
C SER A 640 4.50 37.31 46.96
N VAL A 641 3.62 37.77 47.84
CA VAL A 641 2.23 37.32 47.96
C VAL A 641 1.32 38.52 48.21
N GLY A 642 0.52 38.90 47.23
CA GLY A 642 -0.33 40.11 47.32
C GLY A 642 0.52 41.38 47.46
N ASN A 643 0.27 42.16 48.51
CA ASN A 643 1.06 43.35 48.87
C ASN A 643 2.33 43.02 49.68
N SER A 644 2.50 41.77 50.13
CA SER A 644 3.65 41.37 50.94
C SER A 644 4.81 40.91 50.06
N LEU A 645 6.01 41.38 50.36
CA LEU A 645 7.26 41.16 49.62
C LEU A 645 8.38 40.81 50.60
N ILE A 646 9.17 39.79 50.28
CA ILE A 646 10.49 39.52 50.85
C ILE A 646 11.45 39.40 49.67
N SER A 647 12.40 40.33 49.55
CA SER A 647 13.40 40.30 48.48
C SER A 647 14.81 40.52 49.01
N LEU A 648 15.76 39.83 48.40
CA LEU A 648 17.19 39.98 48.62
C LEU A 648 17.82 40.30 47.26
N ASP A 649 18.31 41.51 47.08
CA ASP A 649 19.00 41.91 45.85
C ASP A 649 20.48 41.48 45.83
N ASN A 650 21.15 41.73 44.71
CA ASN A 650 22.57 41.45 44.51
C ASN A 650 23.50 42.45 45.24
N GLU A 651 22.94 43.49 45.87
CA GLU A 651 23.64 44.42 46.76
C GLU A 651 23.56 43.99 48.24
N GLY A 652 22.76 42.96 48.53
CA GLY A 652 22.60 42.38 49.87
C GLY A 652 21.48 43.00 50.71
N THR A 653 20.64 43.86 50.13
CA THR A 653 19.52 44.47 50.83
C THR A 653 18.40 43.45 51.01
N LEU A 654 18.08 43.10 52.26
CA LEU A 654 16.88 42.34 52.59
C LEU A 654 15.70 43.30 52.82
N CYS A 655 14.83 43.43 51.83
CA CYS A 655 13.60 44.20 51.94
C CYS A 655 12.43 43.29 52.34
N ILE A 656 11.74 43.63 53.44
CA ILE A 656 10.48 43.01 53.87
C ILE A 656 9.40 44.08 53.91
N GLN A 657 8.42 43.99 53.02
CA GLN A 657 7.27 44.89 52.94
C GLN A 657 6.00 44.09 53.23
N SER A 658 5.15 44.57 54.14
CA SER A 658 3.90 43.95 54.55
C SER A 658 3.09 44.92 55.41
N ASP A 659 1.77 44.75 55.51
CA ASP A 659 0.91 45.57 56.39
C ASP A 659 1.22 45.31 57.89
N GLU A 660 1.62 44.08 58.22
CA GLU A 660 2.15 43.67 59.53
C GLU A 660 3.33 42.70 59.34
N VAL A 661 4.36 42.82 60.19
CA VAL A 661 5.50 41.89 60.26
C VAL A 661 5.64 41.41 61.70
N LYS A 662 5.19 40.18 61.98
CA LYS A 662 5.29 39.56 63.31
C LYS A 662 6.52 38.66 63.41
N ILE A 663 7.41 38.95 64.36
CA ILE A 663 8.62 38.16 64.62
C ILE A 663 8.51 37.57 66.04
N ASP A 664 8.07 36.31 66.13
CA ASP A 664 7.95 35.57 67.40
C ASP A 664 9.23 34.77 67.66
N GLY A 665 10.19 35.38 68.37
CA GLY A 665 11.48 34.77 68.70
C GLY A 665 11.93 35.13 70.10
N GLY A 666 12.51 34.17 70.83
CA GLY A 666 12.89 34.33 72.25
C GLY A 666 13.88 35.47 72.54
N LYS A 667 14.64 35.90 71.53
CA LYS A 667 15.34 37.20 71.47
C LYS A 667 15.33 37.70 70.03
N VAL A 668 15.00 38.98 69.83
CA VAL A 668 15.11 39.67 68.53
C VAL A 668 16.15 40.78 68.70
N PHE A 669 17.21 40.73 67.89
CA PHE A 669 18.28 41.72 67.92
C PHE A 669 18.21 42.59 66.67
N PHE A 670 17.78 43.84 66.84
CA PHE A 670 18.03 44.88 65.85
C PHE A 670 19.42 45.46 66.12
N ASN A 671 20.32 45.38 65.13
CA ASN A 671 21.63 46.02 65.26
C ASN A 671 21.40 47.54 65.35
N GLN A 672 21.90 48.15 66.42
CA GLN A 672 21.62 49.55 66.72
C GLN A 672 22.26 50.48 65.69
N HIS A 673 21.47 51.01 64.76
CA HIS A 673 21.60 52.38 64.24
C HIS A 673 20.19 52.93 63.99
N THR A 674 19.76 53.84 64.87
CA THR A 674 18.60 54.74 64.76
C THR A 674 17.26 54.16 64.26
N VAL A 675 16.38 53.78 65.20
CA VAL A 675 14.93 53.75 64.91
C VAL A 675 14.43 55.19 64.82
N VAL A 676 14.25 55.70 63.60
CA VAL A 676 13.54 56.97 63.35
C VAL A 676 12.04 56.66 63.29
N PRO A 677 11.20 57.15 64.22
CA PRO A 677 9.76 57.00 64.10
C PRO A 677 9.27 57.92 62.98
N PHE A 678 8.90 57.36 61.82
CA PHE A 678 8.31 58.17 60.75
C PHE A 678 6.86 58.53 61.09
N THR A 679 6.70 59.76 61.60
CA THR A 679 5.40 60.41 61.74
C THR A 679 4.74 60.60 60.37
N THR A 680 3.42 60.43 60.35
CA THR A 680 2.55 60.74 59.23
C THR A 680 2.76 62.15 58.68
N ASN A 681 2.92 62.28 57.37
CA ASN A 681 1.94 63.02 56.56
C ASN A 681 2.12 62.77 55.05
N ALA A 682 1.00 62.84 54.34
CA ALA A 682 0.95 62.72 52.89
C ALA A 682 1.47 63.99 52.20
N ILE A 683 1.99 63.85 50.98
CA ILE A 683 1.25 64.25 49.76
C ILE A 683 1.96 63.70 48.50
N GLN A 684 1.15 63.57 47.46
CA GLN A 684 1.33 62.88 46.19
C GLN A 684 2.51 63.33 45.28
N ASP A 685 2.75 62.41 44.33
CA ASP A 685 3.06 62.61 42.91
C ASP A 685 4.50 62.74 42.39
N SER A 686 4.81 61.73 41.58
CA SER A 686 5.48 61.80 40.27
C SER A 686 7.02 61.77 40.18
N ALA A 687 7.49 60.55 39.90
CA ALA A 687 8.17 60.20 38.64
C ALA A 687 9.64 60.62 38.36
N LEU A 688 10.47 59.56 38.34
CA LEU A 688 11.45 59.20 37.29
C LEU A 688 12.85 59.87 37.23
N ILE A 689 13.83 59.02 37.59
CA ILE A 689 15.06 58.68 36.84
C ILE A 689 16.36 59.49 37.07
N SER A 690 17.47 58.72 37.07
CA SER A 690 18.90 59.06 36.98
C SER A 690 19.55 59.78 38.15
N SER A 691 20.81 59.53 38.55
CA SER A 691 21.75 58.37 38.53
C SER A 691 23.13 58.94 38.94
N GLU A 692 24.10 58.09 39.34
CA GLU A 692 25.49 58.48 39.67
C GLU A 692 25.66 59.29 40.99
N ASP A 693 26.69 59.09 41.83
CA ASP A 693 27.68 57.99 41.91
C ASP A 693 28.15 57.79 43.37
N SER A 694 28.88 56.70 43.57
CA SER A 694 29.43 56.14 44.80
C SER A 694 30.77 56.75 45.25
N THR A 695 31.09 56.60 46.54
CA THR A 695 32.49 56.48 47.01
C THR A 695 32.57 55.45 48.15
N ILE A 696 33.43 54.44 47.98
CA ILE A 696 33.62 53.27 48.86
C ILE A 696 34.93 53.40 49.66
N SER A 697 35.03 52.73 50.81
CA SER A 697 36.32 52.49 51.51
C SER A 697 36.44 51.04 52.00
N ASN A 698 37.65 50.48 51.92
CA ASN A 698 37.97 49.03 51.99
C ASN A 698 38.20 48.46 53.41
N THR A 699 37.87 47.17 53.63
CA THR A 699 38.30 46.36 54.80
C THR A 699 38.52 44.84 54.54
N ASN A 700 38.88 44.38 53.33
CA ASN A 700 38.89 42.94 52.97
C ASN A 700 40.27 42.29 52.68
N SER A 701 41.39 42.77 53.24
CA SER A 701 42.74 42.26 52.85
C SER A 701 43.35 41.15 53.71
N GLU A 702 43.07 41.06 55.03
CA GLU A 702 43.82 40.15 55.92
C GLU A 702 43.33 38.69 55.87
N GLU A 703 42.02 38.43 55.86
CA GLU A 703 41.47 37.05 55.81
C GLU A 703 41.91 36.27 54.57
N MET A 704 42.16 36.96 53.45
CA MET A 704 42.61 36.33 52.20
C MET A 704 44.09 35.90 52.26
N GLU A 705 44.96 36.59 53.01
CA GLU A 705 46.37 36.18 53.17
C GLU A 705 46.50 34.89 54.00
N ASP A 706 45.74 34.77 55.09
CA ASP A 706 45.82 33.60 55.98
C ASP A 706 45.23 32.34 55.32
N ALA A 707 44.21 32.48 54.46
CA ALA A 707 43.73 31.39 53.60
C ALA A 707 44.83 30.91 52.62
N ILE A 708 45.50 31.84 51.91
CA ILE A 708 46.59 31.49 50.98
C ILE A 708 47.72 30.78 51.72
N LEU A 709 48.12 31.28 52.90
CA LEU A 709 49.18 30.67 53.70
C LEU A 709 48.81 29.26 54.19
N ALA A 710 47.57 29.08 54.66
CA ALA A 710 47.03 27.77 55.07
C ALA A 710 47.06 26.74 53.93
N ALA A 711 46.82 27.15 52.67
CA ALA A 711 46.91 26.27 51.51
C ALA A 711 48.34 25.76 51.29
N TYR A 712 49.35 26.64 51.35
CA TYR A 712 50.76 26.22 51.21
C TYR A 712 51.22 25.35 52.38
N LEU A 713 50.87 25.71 53.62
CA LEU A 713 51.20 24.89 54.81
C LEU A 713 50.57 23.49 54.76
N SER A 714 49.40 23.35 54.14
CA SER A 714 48.74 22.05 53.90
C SER A 714 49.50 21.14 52.91
N ASN A 715 50.45 21.64 52.12
CA ASN A 715 51.40 20.82 51.35
C ASN A 715 52.71 20.58 52.15
N GLU A 716 53.17 21.58 52.92
CA GLU A 716 54.40 21.44 53.72
C GLU A 716 54.29 20.44 54.88
N VAL A 717 53.08 20.16 55.40
CA VAL A 717 52.86 19.16 56.47
C VAL A 717 53.25 17.72 56.08
N TYR A 718 53.32 17.40 54.79
CA TYR A 718 53.81 16.10 54.31
C TYR A 718 55.34 15.99 54.31
N LYS A 719 56.06 17.12 54.48
CA LYS A 719 57.52 17.21 54.37
C LYS A 719 58.16 17.24 55.76
N LYS A 720 59.38 16.71 55.88
CA LYS A 720 60.18 16.78 57.12
C LYS A 720 60.78 18.19 57.29
N GLY A 721 59.92 19.14 57.63
CA GLY A 721 60.23 20.56 57.78
C GLY A 721 59.92 21.40 56.53
N LEU A 722 59.89 22.72 56.70
CA LEU A 722 59.59 23.68 55.64
C LEU A 722 60.65 23.66 54.52
N SER A 723 60.20 23.56 53.27
CA SER A 723 61.01 23.56 52.04
C SER A 723 61.69 24.91 51.78
N GLU A 724 62.78 24.92 51.00
CA GLU A 724 63.51 26.14 50.68
C GLU A 724 62.67 27.15 49.89
N THR A 725 61.83 26.66 48.96
CA THR A 725 60.89 27.48 48.19
C THR A 725 59.82 28.12 49.06
N PHE A 726 59.29 27.40 50.07
CA PHE A 726 58.38 27.97 51.04
C PHE A 726 59.08 29.02 51.93
N LYS A 727 60.28 28.71 52.43
CA LYS A 727 61.09 29.65 53.25
C LYS A 727 61.47 30.94 52.51
N GLN A 728 61.65 30.91 51.20
CA GLN A 728 61.86 32.13 50.41
C GLN A 728 60.61 33.00 50.31
N LYS A 729 59.42 32.38 50.29
CA LYS A 729 58.13 33.08 50.13
C LYS A 729 57.55 33.56 51.47
N TYR A 730 57.75 32.80 52.54
CA TYR A 730 57.27 33.07 53.89
C TYR A 730 58.40 32.86 54.92
N PRO A 731 59.44 33.71 54.94
CA PRO A 731 60.62 33.55 55.80
C PRO A 731 60.30 33.65 57.30
N ASP A 732 59.20 34.31 57.65
CA ASP A 732 58.80 34.59 59.04
C ASP A 732 57.97 33.47 59.67
N VAL A 733 57.63 32.43 58.90
CA VAL A 733 56.85 31.27 59.36
C VAL A 733 57.79 30.19 59.91
N LYS A 734 57.51 29.71 61.12
CA LYS A 734 58.31 28.68 61.81
C LYS A 734 57.43 27.52 62.27
N ILE A 735 58.00 26.34 62.38
CA ILE A 735 57.36 25.19 63.05
C ILE A 735 57.55 25.38 64.56
N VAL A 736 56.48 25.25 65.34
CA VAL A 736 56.54 25.27 66.81
C VAL A 736 57.20 23.97 67.28
N SER A 737 58.27 24.09 68.04
CA SER A 737 59.05 22.95 68.52
C SER A 737 58.44 22.28 69.73
N ASP A 738 58.73 20.99 69.95
CA ASP A 738 58.29 20.21 71.12
C ASP A 738 58.56 20.93 72.46
N LYS A 739 59.65 21.70 72.54
CA LYS A 739 59.99 22.51 73.71
C LYS A 739 59.02 23.68 73.91
N GLU A 740 58.65 24.38 72.84
CA GLU A 740 57.67 25.47 72.88
C GLU A 740 56.25 24.93 73.17
N LEU A 741 55.90 23.73 72.69
CA LEU A 741 54.64 23.07 73.01
C LEU A 741 54.55 22.72 74.50
N LEU A 742 55.61 22.15 75.08
CA LEU A 742 55.68 21.88 76.52
C LEU A 742 55.67 23.17 77.36
N GLU A 743 56.25 24.28 76.88
CA GLU A 743 56.13 25.60 77.50
C GLU A 743 54.71 26.16 77.40
N MET A 744 53.96 25.83 76.35
CA MET A 744 52.52 26.05 76.21
C MET A 744 51.67 24.98 76.94
N ASN A 745 52.28 24.10 77.74
CA ASN A 745 51.59 23.03 78.48
C ASN A 745 50.79 22.05 77.59
N ILE A 746 51.23 21.88 76.34
CA ILE A 746 50.68 20.93 75.35
C ILE A 746 51.67 19.76 75.22
N ASP A 747 51.18 18.53 75.33
CA ASP A 747 52.01 17.33 75.15
C ASP A 747 52.33 17.13 73.65
N PRO A 748 53.61 17.14 73.22
CA PRO A 748 53.99 16.94 71.82
C PRO A 748 53.56 15.59 71.27
N THR A 749 53.33 14.58 72.12
CA THR A 749 52.83 13.27 71.68
C THR A 749 51.41 13.34 71.13
N LEU A 750 50.64 14.41 71.39
CA LEU A 750 49.33 14.63 70.76
C LEU A 750 49.43 14.86 69.24
N LEU A 751 50.57 15.31 68.72
CA LEU A 751 50.77 15.60 67.30
C LEU A 751 50.94 14.34 66.42
N ILE A 752 51.26 13.18 67.00
CA ILE A 752 51.52 11.93 66.27
C ILE A 752 50.98 10.75 67.08
N GLU A 753 50.17 9.87 66.47
CA GLU A 753 49.75 8.60 67.08
C GLU A 753 50.49 7.42 66.45
N PRO A 754 51.48 6.77 67.10
CA PRO A 754 52.33 5.77 66.44
C PRO A 754 51.59 4.56 65.84
N ASP A 755 50.42 4.22 66.38
CA ASP A 755 49.60 3.09 65.93
C ASP A 755 48.55 3.48 64.85
N SER A 756 48.65 4.69 64.28
CA SER A 756 47.83 5.14 63.14
C SER A 756 48.59 6.14 62.24
N ASP A 757 48.07 6.44 61.04
CA ASP A 757 48.68 7.46 60.16
C ASP A 757 48.37 8.92 60.58
N PHE A 758 47.85 9.15 61.80
CA PHE A 758 47.55 10.49 62.30
C PHE A 758 48.82 11.30 62.57
N GLN A 759 48.94 12.43 61.88
CA GLN A 759 50.02 13.40 62.06
C GLN A 759 49.51 14.84 61.89
N ALA A 760 49.94 15.74 62.77
CA ALA A 760 49.71 17.17 62.69
C ALA A 760 51.00 17.96 62.99
N ASN A 761 51.12 19.18 62.44
CA ASN A 761 52.15 20.15 62.81
C ASN A 761 51.50 21.48 63.20
N ILE A 762 52.12 22.20 64.12
CA ILE A 762 51.73 23.58 64.47
C ILE A 762 52.81 24.53 63.93
N TYR A 763 52.38 25.56 63.21
CA TYR A 763 53.23 26.62 62.66
C TYR A 763 52.88 27.96 63.31
N LYS A 764 53.81 28.90 63.33
CA LYS A 764 53.63 30.25 63.88
C LYS A 764 54.12 31.31 62.88
N LYS A 765 53.31 32.35 62.65
CA LYS A 765 53.62 33.58 61.89
C LYS A 765 53.27 34.79 62.75
N GLY A 766 54.27 35.48 63.30
CA GLY A 766 54.02 36.54 64.28
C GLY A 766 53.22 35.99 65.46
N ASP A 767 52.03 36.54 65.71
CA ASP A 767 51.13 36.10 66.78
C ASP A 767 50.03 35.10 66.34
N ASN A 768 49.99 34.72 65.06
CA ASN A 768 49.03 33.76 64.52
C ASN A 768 49.64 32.34 64.51
N TYR A 769 48.90 31.37 65.07
CA TYR A 769 49.23 29.94 65.07
C TYR A 769 48.39 29.17 64.05
N PHE A 770 49.00 28.25 63.32
CA PHE A 770 48.34 27.43 62.30
C PHE A 770 48.49 25.96 62.68
N LEU A 771 47.40 25.31 63.11
CA LEU A 771 47.34 23.87 63.35
C LEU A 771 46.96 23.16 62.04
N VAL A 772 47.86 22.35 61.49
CA VAL A 772 47.66 21.73 60.18
C VAL A 772 47.73 20.21 60.31
N TYR A 773 46.66 19.55 59.89
CA TYR A 773 46.54 18.09 59.86
C TYR A 773 47.02 17.52 58.52
N ARG A 774 47.80 16.45 58.57
CA ARG A 774 48.22 15.68 57.39
C ARG A 774 47.08 14.77 56.92
N GLY A 775 46.97 14.58 55.61
CA GLY A 775 46.06 13.60 55.00
C GLY A 775 46.82 12.35 54.50
N THR A 776 46.13 11.49 53.76
CA THR A 776 46.72 10.25 53.19
C THR A 776 47.34 10.48 51.82
N GLU A 777 48.50 9.87 51.56
CA GLU A 777 49.24 10.01 50.28
C GLU A 777 48.84 8.96 49.21
N SER A 778 47.98 8.00 49.55
CA SER A 778 47.71 6.81 48.73
C SER A 778 46.25 6.74 48.24
N LEU A 779 46.09 6.77 46.91
CA LEU A 779 44.79 6.59 46.22
C LEU A 779 44.16 5.20 46.46
N LYS A 780 44.91 4.21 46.96
CA LYS A 780 44.37 2.91 47.35
C LYS A 780 43.72 2.94 48.74
N ASP A 781 44.34 3.66 49.67
CA ASP A 781 43.94 3.67 51.07
C ASP A 781 42.85 4.70 51.34
N ILE A 782 42.76 5.75 50.51
CA ILE A 782 41.61 6.67 50.42
C ILE A 782 40.25 5.96 50.32
N LYS A 783 40.17 4.78 49.66
CA LYS A 783 38.90 4.02 49.61
C LYS A 783 38.66 3.21 50.89
N THR A 784 39.70 2.88 51.64
CA THR A 784 39.62 2.06 52.86
C THR A 784 39.36 2.92 54.10
N ASP A 785 40.06 4.07 54.25
CA ASP A 785 40.03 4.90 55.47
C ASP A 785 38.91 5.96 55.50
N LEU A 786 37.92 5.87 54.60
CA LEU A 786 36.85 6.88 54.44
C LEU A 786 35.67 6.69 55.44
N ASP A 787 35.97 6.14 56.61
CA ASP A 787 35.04 5.74 57.68
C ASP A 787 34.24 6.92 58.25
N GLY A 788 34.85 8.11 58.26
CA GLY A 788 34.23 9.37 58.67
C GLY A 788 32.97 9.76 57.88
N SER A 789 32.88 9.31 56.62
CA SER A 789 31.75 9.57 55.73
C SER A 789 30.56 8.62 55.95
N VAL A 790 30.79 7.47 56.60
CA VAL A 790 29.80 6.41 56.87
C VAL A 790 29.33 6.39 58.32
N GLY A 791 29.99 7.14 59.21
CA GLY A 791 29.62 7.28 60.62
C GLY A 791 30.24 6.22 61.54
N GLU A 792 31.36 5.63 61.14
CA GLU A 792 32.21 4.85 62.04
C GLU A 792 33.22 5.78 62.74
N MET A 793 33.46 5.50 64.02
CA MET A 793 34.27 6.33 64.91
C MET A 793 35.70 5.80 64.93
N ASN A 794 36.67 6.68 64.67
CA ASN A 794 38.10 6.34 64.65
C ASN A 794 38.84 7.17 65.70
N LEU A 795 39.84 6.58 66.35
CA LEU A 795 40.71 7.20 67.36
C LEU A 795 41.31 8.53 66.89
N GLN A 796 41.58 8.66 65.57
CA GLN A 796 42.07 9.90 64.96
C GLN A 796 41.13 11.11 65.16
N PHE A 797 39.82 10.89 65.25
CA PHE A 797 38.82 11.94 65.42
C PHE A 797 38.75 12.47 66.85
N GLU A 798 38.89 11.60 67.85
CA GLU A 798 39.05 12.00 69.26
C GLU A 798 40.34 12.80 69.42
N ARG A 799 41.47 12.30 68.86
CA ARG A 799 42.77 12.97 68.94
C ARG A 799 42.80 14.35 68.27
N ALA A 800 42.16 14.51 67.11
CA ALA A 800 42.01 15.82 66.46
C ALA A 800 41.15 16.79 67.30
N THR A 801 40.11 16.27 67.95
CA THR A 801 39.24 17.05 68.84
C THR A 801 40.03 17.58 70.04
N ASP A 802 40.78 16.70 70.71
CA ASP A 802 41.50 17.04 71.92
C ASP A 802 42.72 17.92 71.65
N LEU A 803 43.48 17.65 70.58
CA LEU A 803 44.60 18.51 70.17
C LEU A 803 44.14 19.93 69.84
N ALA A 804 43.02 20.09 69.11
CA ALA A 804 42.48 21.41 68.79
C ALA A 804 41.97 22.14 70.05
N LYS A 805 41.26 21.45 70.95
CA LYS A 805 40.77 22.01 72.22
C LYS A 805 41.92 22.42 73.14
N GLU A 806 42.93 21.58 73.30
CA GLU A 806 44.06 21.84 74.21
C GLU A 806 45.00 22.91 73.64
N LEU A 807 45.22 22.98 72.32
CA LEU A 807 45.92 24.11 71.71
C LEU A 807 45.15 25.42 71.95
N ARG A 808 43.85 25.49 71.62
CA ARG A 808 43.06 26.72 71.82
C ARG A 808 43.06 27.19 73.27
N LYS A 809 42.98 26.25 74.21
CA LYS A 809 42.93 26.51 75.66
C LYS A 809 44.25 27.07 76.22
N ASN A 810 45.39 26.69 75.65
CA ASN A 810 46.71 27.12 76.13
C ASN A 810 47.45 28.08 75.17
N LEU A 811 46.74 28.72 74.24
CA LEU A 811 47.30 29.85 73.47
C LEU A 811 47.67 31.00 74.41
N PRO A 812 48.80 31.71 74.16
CA PRO A 812 49.11 32.93 74.91
C PRO A 812 48.04 34.01 74.69
N GLU A 813 47.78 34.81 75.71
CA GLU A 813 46.68 35.78 75.73
C GLU A 813 46.90 36.89 74.68
N GLY A 814 46.01 36.94 73.67
CA GLY A 814 46.11 37.87 72.53
C GLY A 814 46.53 37.21 71.21
N ASN A 815 47.00 35.96 71.22
CA ASN A 815 47.37 35.23 70.00
C ASN A 815 46.15 34.59 69.31
N SER A 816 46.17 34.57 67.98
CA SER A 816 45.11 33.95 67.18
C SER A 816 45.50 32.53 66.74
N MET A 817 44.50 31.75 66.33
CA MET A 817 44.69 30.41 65.80
C MET A 817 43.84 30.20 64.55
N VAL A 818 44.37 29.42 63.62
CA VAL A 818 43.73 28.94 62.40
C VAL A 818 43.97 27.44 62.29
N ILE A 819 42.99 26.67 61.82
CA ILE A 819 43.16 25.22 61.55
C ILE A 819 43.16 24.99 60.04
N ALA A 820 43.95 24.04 59.53
CA ALA A 820 43.92 23.68 58.12
C ALA A 820 44.19 22.20 57.84
N GLY A 821 43.86 21.75 56.63
CA GLY A 821 44.22 20.41 56.15
C GLY A 821 43.68 20.09 54.75
N HIS A 822 44.33 19.14 54.08
CA HIS A 822 43.96 18.64 52.75
C HIS A 822 43.49 17.18 52.80
N SER A 823 42.51 16.81 51.98
CA SER A 823 41.93 15.45 51.94
C SER A 823 41.47 14.99 53.33
N LEU A 824 41.90 13.82 53.83
CA LEU A 824 41.59 13.34 55.20
C LEU A 824 41.99 14.36 56.29
N GLY A 825 43.14 15.04 56.13
CA GLY A 825 43.53 16.12 57.04
C GLY A 825 42.53 17.28 57.06
N GLY A 826 41.80 17.49 55.96
CA GLY A 826 40.69 18.44 55.89
C GLY A 826 39.42 17.98 56.62
N GLU A 827 39.24 16.67 56.87
CA GLU A 827 38.18 16.16 57.76
C GLU A 827 38.57 16.36 59.22
N LEU A 828 39.81 16.02 59.59
CA LEU A 828 40.38 16.26 60.93
C LEU A 828 40.36 17.76 61.29
N ALA A 829 40.70 18.63 60.34
CA ALA A 829 40.57 20.08 60.48
C ALA A 829 39.12 20.52 60.72
N SER A 830 38.15 19.92 60.00
CA SER A 830 36.73 20.21 60.18
C SER A 830 36.24 19.80 61.58
N ILE A 831 36.72 18.67 62.12
CA ILE A 831 36.44 18.27 63.52
C ILE A 831 37.01 19.29 64.49
N GLY A 832 38.28 19.67 64.32
CA GLY A 832 38.93 20.69 65.14
C GLY A 832 38.16 22.02 65.14
N ALA A 833 37.62 22.44 64.00
CA ALA A 833 36.75 23.61 63.89
C ALA A 833 35.46 23.46 64.68
N LEU A 834 34.73 22.34 64.52
CA LEU A 834 33.47 22.08 65.23
C LEU A 834 33.68 22.02 66.75
N ALA A 835 34.80 21.45 67.18
CA ALA A 835 35.25 21.36 68.57
C ALA A 835 35.62 22.69 69.22
N THR A 836 36.00 23.70 68.42
CA THR A 836 36.67 24.90 68.94
C THR A 836 36.15 26.25 68.43
N GLY A 837 35.32 26.30 67.38
CA GLY A 837 34.87 27.57 66.78
C GLY A 837 36.00 28.45 66.26
N VAL A 838 37.11 27.84 65.83
CA VAL A 838 38.30 28.53 65.28
C VAL A 838 38.20 28.60 63.76
N PRO A 839 38.57 29.75 63.12
CA PRO A 839 38.65 29.86 61.66
C PRO A 839 39.48 28.73 61.05
N THR A 840 38.92 28.05 60.05
CA THR A 840 39.46 26.79 59.53
C THR A 840 39.40 26.76 58.02
N TYR A 841 40.49 26.37 57.36
CA TYR A 841 40.57 26.29 55.90
C TYR A 841 40.82 24.85 55.43
N THR A 842 39.87 24.25 54.72
CA THR A 842 39.98 22.86 54.25
C THR A 842 40.06 22.78 52.74
N TYR A 843 40.82 21.79 52.24
CA TYR A 843 41.13 21.65 50.81
C TYR A 843 40.80 20.23 50.35
N ASN A 844 39.89 20.08 49.38
CA ASN A 844 39.42 18.78 48.85
C ASN A 844 39.01 17.76 49.96
N SER A 845 38.31 18.22 51.02
CA SER A 845 37.87 17.40 52.17
C SER A 845 36.54 16.66 51.90
N ALA A 846 36.42 15.39 52.32
CA ALA A 846 35.26 14.57 51.97
C ALA A 846 34.02 14.76 52.89
N GLY A 847 34.17 15.31 54.10
CA GLY A 847 33.09 15.80 54.96
C GLY A 847 32.53 14.80 55.99
N LEU A 848 31.92 15.32 57.05
CA LEU A 848 31.68 14.56 58.30
C LEU A 848 30.25 14.04 58.47
N HIS A 849 30.13 12.75 58.81
CA HIS A 849 28.85 12.17 59.23
C HIS A 849 28.46 12.64 60.64
N PRO A 850 27.21 13.02 60.95
CA PRO A 850 26.87 13.78 62.17
C PRO A 850 26.63 12.86 63.35
N LYS A 851 26.64 11.55 63.12
CA LYS A 851 26.87 10.57 64.18
C LYS A 851 28.19 10.89 64.91
N ILE A 852 29.25 11.30 64.20
CA ILE A 852 30.53 11.72 64.79
C ILE A 852 30.37 13.05 65.54
N ILE A 853 29.62 14.00 64.99
CA ILE A 853 29.30 15.28 65.65
C ILE A 853 28.52 15.06 66.95
N GLN A 854 27.60 14.09 66.95
CA GLN A 854 26.81 13.71 68.12
C GLN A 854 27.59 12.87 69.13
N GLU A 855 28.47 11.95 68.68
CA GLU A 855 29.30 11.09 69.54
C GLU A 855 30.45 11.86 70.22
N LEU A 856 31.01 12.88 69.56
CA LEU A 856 32.08 13.74 70.09
C LEU A 856 31.56 15.04 70.75
N GLU A 857 30.24 15.20 70.89
CA GLU A 857 29.56 16.39 71.43
C GLU A 857 30.03 17.72 70.79
N LEU A 858 30.27 17.72 69.48
CA LEU A 858 30.77 18.88 68.74
C LEU A 858 29.63 19.87 68.43
N ASP A 859 29.90 21.17 68.43
CA ASP A 859 28.88 22.18 68.14
C ASP A 859 28.75 22.41 66.61
N PRO A 860 27.62 22.02 65.98
CA PRO A 860 27.42 22.22 64.55
C PRO A 860 27.33 23.70 64.13
N ILE A 861 27.10 24.64 65.06
CA ILE A 861 27.10 26.09 64.76
C ILE A 861 28.48 26.54 64.29
N ASN A 862 29.54 25.88 64.76
CA ASN A 862 30.92 26.15 64.38
C ASN A 862 31.28 25.73 62.95
N GLU A 863 30.38 25.06 62.19
CA GLU A 863 30.58 24.81 60.74
C GLU A 863 30.80 26.14 59.98
N LYS A 864 30.22 27.24 60.49
CA LYS A 864 30.41 28.61 60.00
C LYS A 864 31.84 29.15 60.13
N GLN A 865 32.76 28.43 60.77
CA GLN A 865 34.18 28.77 60.82
C GLN A 865 35.01 27.98 59.80
N ILE A 866 34.43 26.96 59.14
CA ILE A 866 35.11 26.13 58.14
C ILE A 866 34.89 26.73 56.75
N THR A 867 35.92 27.29 56.14
CA THR A 867 35.96 27.67 54.72
C THR A 867 36.60 26.55 53.90
N ALA A 868 35.82 25.97 52.98
CA ALA A 868 36.24 24.78 52.23
C ALA A 868 36.45 25.08 50.74
N PHE A 869 37.64 24.77 50.24
CA PHE A 869 38.09 24.94 48.85
C PHE A 869 38.11 23.59 48.12
N TYR A 870 37.66 23.59 46.87
CA TYR A 870 37.55 22.38 46.06
C TYR A 870 38.00 22.61 44.61
N THR A 871 38.58 21.58 44.00
CA THR A 871 38.97 21.56 42.57
C THR A 871 38.24 20.48 41.80
N ASN A 872 37.71 20.83 40.62
CA ASN A 872 37.10 19.84 39.73
C ASN A 872 38.18 18.90 39.17
N LYS A 873 37.94 17.59 39.22
CA LYS A 873 38.78 16.47 38.73
C LYS A 873 39.85 15.89 39.68
N ASP A 874 39.79 16.16 40.99
CA ASP A 874 40.55 15.33 41.94
C ASP A 874 39.92 13.93 42.11
N ALA A 875 40.75 12.93 42.40
CA ALA A 875 40.37 11.52 42.43
C ALA A 875 39.48 11.15 43.64
N LEU A 876 39.52 11.91 44.74
CA LEU A 876 38.54 11.78 45.83
C LEU A 876 37.12 12.09 45.34
N SER A 877 36.95 13.18 44.58
CA SER A 877 35.62 13.61 44.09
C SER A 877 34.98 12.54 43.21
N LEU A 878 35.79 11.87 42.38
CA LEU A 878 35.38 10.72 41.55
C LEU A 878 35.02 9.47 42.36
N LEU A 879 35.56 9.30 43.58
CA LEU A 879 35.27 8.17 44.46
C LEU A 879 34.04 8.41 45.35
N GLN A 880 33.78 9.66 45.75
CA GLN A 880 32.61 10.02 46.56
C GLN A 880 31.29 9.92 45.77
N ASP A 881 31.28 10.34 44.50
CA ASP A 881 30.08 10.26 43.64
C ASP A 881 29.65 8.80 43.36
N ASN A 882 30.59 7.84 43.42
CA ASN A 882 30.36 6.42 43.10
C ASN A 882 30.04 5.53 44.32
N ARG A 883 29.81 6.09 45.53
CA ARG A 883 29.73 5.31 46.79
C ARG A 883 28.35 5.24 47.45
N VAL A 884 27.28 5.68 46.78
CA VAL A 884 26.01 6.06 47.44
C VAL A 884 24.83 5.08 47.20
N ASP A 885 25.02 3.96 46.50
CA ASP A 885 23.92 3.03 46.16
C ASP A 885 23.55 1.99 47.22
N ALA A 886 24.36 1.77 48.26
CA ALA A 886 24.16 0.65 49.20
C ALA A 886 23.53 1.01 50.57
N ALA A 887 23.54 2.28 51.00
CA ALA A 887 23.25 2.65 52.40
C ALA A 887 22.17 3.73 52.62
N LYS A 888 21.66 4.41 51.58
CA LYS A 888 20.68 5.51 51.73
C LYS A 888 19.21 5.10 51.79
N ALA A 889 18.93 3.85 52.15
CA ALA A 889 17.58 3.42 52.51
C ALA A 889 17.16 3.79 53.95
N VAL A 890 18.10 4.09 54.88
CA VAL A 890 17.77 4.31 56.30
C VAL A 890 18.41 5.55 56.97
N LEU A 891 19.63 5.97 56.61
CA LEU A 891 20.34 7.07 57.33
C LEU A 891 20.88 8.16 56.37
N ALA A 892 20.03 9.16 56.05
CA ALA A 892 20.43 10.26 55.15
C ALA A 892 19.70 11.60 55.40
N SER A 893 19.23 11.86 56.62
CA SER A 893 18.83 13.20 57.08
C SER A 893 19.95 13.94 57.83
N SER A 894 21.15 13.37 57.82
CA SER A 894 22.27 13.80 58.66
C SER A 894 23.59 13.36 58.01
N VAL A 895 24.24 14.30 57.32
CA VAL A 895 25.70 14.43 57.06
C VAL A 895 25.96 15.93 57.06
N VAL A 896 26.96 16.44 57.77
CA VAL A 896 27.24 17.89 57.86
C VAL A 896 28.37 18.20 56.89
N MET A 897 27.98 18.88 55.80
CA MET A 897 28.79 19.53 54.76
C MET A 897 27.88 19.78 53.54
N PRO A 898 27.67 21.02 53.05
CA PRO A 898 26.53 21.37 52.19
C PRO A 898 26.62 20.96 50.69
N LYS A 899 25.68 21.44 49.86
CA LYS A 899 25.59 21.32 48.38
C LYS A 899 26.06 22.62 47.67
N VAL A 900 25.91 22.95 46.37
CA VAL A 900 25.24 22.38 45.16
C VAL A 900 26.15 22.50 43.91
N TYR A 901 26.21 21.41 43.12
CA TYR A 901 26.50 21.23 41.67
C TYR A 901 27.27 22.24 40.76
N ILE A 902 28.21 21.65 39.99
CA ILE A 902 28.56 21.81 38.55
C ILE A 902 29.10 23.15 37.98
N GLY A 903 30.03 23.04 37.01
CA GLY A 903 30.29 24.05 35.99
C GLY A 903 31.65 23.91 35.30
N VAL A 904 31.61 23.54 34.00
CA VAL A 904 32.59 23.67 32.89
C VAL A 904 33.91 22.86 32.94
N GLU A 905 34.33 22.41 31.76
CA GLU A 905 35.58 21.69 31.49
C GLU A 905 36.78 22.62 31.29
N LEU A 906 37.91 22.29 31.91
CA LEU A 906 39.22 22.48 31.31
C LEU A 906 39.90 21.12 31.11
N ALA A 907 40.56 20.95 29.96
CA ALA A 907 41.28 19.73 29.61
C ALA A 907 42.76 19.87 29.99
N SER A 908 43.20 19.16 31.03
CA SER A 908 44.61 18.88 31.28
C SER A 908 44.80 17.66 32.18
N ASN A 909 45.64 16.72 31.75
CA ASN A 909 46.15 15.62 32.58
C ASN A 909 47.45 16.09 33.26
N VAL A 910 47.41 16.47 34.54
CA VAL A 910 48.62 16.82 35.32
C VAL A 910 48.45 16.36 36.78
N GLY A 911 49.55 15.94 37.41
CA GLY A 911 49.54 15.21 38.69
C GLY A 911 49.39 16.05 39.97
N PHE A 912 49.39 15.33 41.10
CA PHE A 912 48.99 15.73 42.46
C PHE A 912 49.49 17.12 42.93
N ASP A 913 50.77 17.43 42.75
CA ASP A 913 51.40 18.66 43.27
C ASP A 913 50.87 19.98 42.64
N HIS A 914 50.29 19.90 41.44
CA HIS A 914 49.76 21.06 40.75
C HIS A 914 48.36 21.49 41.24
N SER A 915 47.61 20.65 41.95
CA SER A 915 46.25 21.00 42.42
C SER A 915 46.27 22.16 43.43
N ILE A 916 47.07 22.05 44.50
CA ILE A 916 47.24 23.07 45.54
C ILE A 916 47.89 24.34 44.95
N THR A 917 48.84 24.19 44.03
CA THR A 917 49.49 25.31 43.35
C THR A 917 48.49 26.11 42.49
N ASN A 918 47.59 25.42 41.79
CA ASN A 918 46.51 26.04 41.02
C ASN A 918 45.45 26.71 41.91
N ILE A 919 45.17 26.14 43.10
CA ILE A 919 44.31 26.78 44.12
C ILE A 919 44.92 28.12 44.54
N ALA A 920 46.20 28.14 44.94
CA ALA A 920 46.86 29.38 45.37
C ALA A 920 46.98 30.43 44.24
N LEU A 921 47.16 30.01 42.98
CA LEU A 921 47.14 30.90 41.82
C LEU A 921 45.74 31.45 41.50
N GLY A 922 44.68 30.68 41.76
CA GLY A 922 43.29 31.12 41.62
C GLY A 922 42.93 32.25 42.59
N VAL A 923 43.42 32.20 43.83
CA VAL A 923 43.19 33.27 44.84
C VAL A 923 44.02 34.53 44.54
N LEU A 924 45.19 34.40 43.90
CA LEU A 924 46.07 35.53 43.58
C LEU A 924 45.65 36.37 42.35
N ARG A 925 44.78 35.86 41.46
CA ARG A 925 44.35 36.54 40.22
C ARG A 925 43.11 37.42 40.43
N GLY A 926 43.16 38.31 41.42
CA GLY A 926 42.02 39.08 41.92
C GLY A 926 41.46 40.18 40.98
N ASP A 927 40.91 39.80 39.83
CA ASP A 927 40.06 40.63 38.97
C ASP A 927 38.72 39.88 38.73
N ASN A 928 37.62 40.43 39.25
CA ASN A 928 36.28 39.82 39.43
C ASN A 928 36.17 38.76 40.54
N LEU A 929 35.90 39.21 41.78
CA LEU A 929 35.45 38.35 42.88
C LEU A 929 34.06 37.73 42.58
N PRO A 930 33.88 36.40 42.72
CA PRO A 930 32.57 35.80 42.92
C PRO A 930 32.05 36.13 44.33
N GLN A 931 30.79 36.56 44.46
CA GLN A 931 30.17 36.83 45.76
C GLN A 931 30.12 35.58 46.64
N ALA A 932 30.60 35.69 47.89
CA ALA A 932 30.51 34.62 48.87
C ALA A 932 29.08 34.50 49.42
N ILE A 933 28.42 33.37 49.14
CA ILE A 933 27.17 32.97 49.81
C ILE A 933 27.39 31.57 50.40
N GLY A 934 27.81 31.54 51.67
CA GLY A 934 28.24 30.33 52.38
C GLY A 934 29.75 30.05 52.21
N ASN A 935 30.31 29.31 53.17
CA ASN A 935 31.76 29.13 53.37
C ASN A 935 32.47 28.22 52.34
N ARG A 936 32.22 28.41 51.04
CA ARG A 936 32.83 27.59 49.98
C ARG A 936 33.25 28.46 48.80
N VAL A 937 34.55 28.40 48.49
CA VAL A 937 35.13 29.14 47.37
C VAL A 937 35.47 28.15 46.26
N LYS A 938 34.72 28.21 45.17
CA LYS A 938 34.98 27.46 43.93
C LYS A 938 35.87 28.31 43.03
N LEU A 939 37.14 27.92 42.88
CA LEU A 939 38.08 28.65 42.02
C LEU A 939 37.83 28.32 40.56
N ASN A 940 37.41 29.31 39.79
CA ASN A 940 37.16 29.22 38.36
C ASN A 940 38.15 30.13 37.63
N THR A 941 38.97 29.60 36.72
CA THR A 941 40.06 30.37 36.07
C THR A 941 39.76 30.74 34.61
N ASP A 942 38.49 30.69 34.22
CA ASP A 942 37.99 31.03 32.90
C ASP A 942 37.77 32.55 32.70
N THR A 943 38.83 33.29 32.40
CA THR A 943 38.71 34.60 31.74
C THR A 943 39.28 34.53 30.31
N GLY A 944 38.36 34.44 29.34
CA GLY A 944 38.63 34.23 27.91
C GLY A 944 39.29 35.40 27.15
N HIS A 945 40.22 36.15 27.77
CA HIS A 945 41.05 37.13 27.06
C HIS A 945 42.29 36.48 26.44
N THR A 946 42.08 35.82 25.29
CA THR A 946 43.19 35.29 24.50
C THR A 946 43.90 36.40 23.73
N ILE A 947 44.81 37.15 24.39
CA ILE A 947 46.02 37.80 23.86
C ILE A 947 46.89 38.23 25.05
N SER A 948 47.92 37.44 25.37
CA SER A 948 49.25 37.82 25.93
C SER A 948 49.91 36.71 26.76
N ALA A 949 49.17 35.97 27.59
CA ALA A 949 49.71 35.01 28.56
C ALA A 949 50.18 33.64 28.00
N LEU A 950 50.03 33.39 26.70
CA LEU A 950 50.45 32.12 26.07
C LEU A 950 51.98 31.95 25.95
N LYS A 951 52.78 33.01 26.19
CA LYS A 951 54.25 32.98 26.03
C LYS A 951 55.05 32.54 27.25
N GLU A 952 54.50 32.62 28.46
CA GLU A 952 55.22 32.15 29.67
C GLU A 952 54.97 30.66 29.95
N ILE A 953 53.77 30.17 29.63
CA ILE A 953 53.45 28.73 29.74
C ILE A 953 54.25 27.91 28.71
N GLU A 954 54.53 28.46 27.52
CA GLU A 954 55.42 27.82 26.55
C GLU A 954 56.90 27.79 27.01
N TRP A 955 57.30 28.68 27.93
CA TRP A 955 58.66 28.71 28.49
C TRP A 955 58.85 27.68 29.60
N GLU A 956 57.92 27.59 30.55
CA GLU A 956 57.94 26.57 31.62
C GLU A 956 57.82 25.14 31.05
N ILE A 957 56.92 24.90 30.08
CA ILE A 957 56.75 23.58 29.47
C ILE A 957 58.01 23.13 28.71
N ARG A 958 58.71 24.03 28.00
CA ARG A 958 59.99 23.70 27.35
C ARG A 958 61.07 23.36 28.38
N LYS A 959 61.11 24.04 29.52
CA LYS A 959 62.10 23.82 30.58
C LYS A 959 61.89 22.52 31.36
N TYR A 960 60.67 22.01 31.43
CA TYR A 960 60.34 20.72 32.07
C TYR A 960 60.61 19.51 31.13
N TYR A 961 60.70 19.71 29.82
CA TYR A 961 61.05 18.67 28.83
C TYR A 961 62.52 18.70 28.37
N GLU A 962 63.33 19.65 28.85
CA GLU A 962 64.79 19.71 28.62
C GLU A 962 65.61 19.33 29.88
N LYS A 963 64.98 18.62 30.83
CA LYS A 963 65.62 17.97 32.00
C LYS A 963 65.10 16.55 32.19
#